data_AF-A0A3D5X9X6-F1
#
_entry.id   AF-A0A3D5X9X6-F1
#
_cell.length_a   1.000
_cell.length_b   1.000
_cell.length_c   1.000
_cell.angle_alpha   90.00
_cell.angle_beta   90.00
_cell.angle_gamma   90.00
#
_symmetry.space_group_name_H-M   'P 1'
#
loop_
_entity.id
_entity.type
_entity.pdbx_description
1 polymer ?
#
loop_
_entity_poly.entity_id
_entity_poly.type
_entity_poly.pdbx_seq_one_letter_code
_entity_poly.pdbx_strand_id
1 'polypeptide(L)'
;MNQNNPSTVFSLLNYLNREQYGDRPLVTGHYYNAPVVDSKDKQTYIRKNGRYEKAFLKTVYKHDERFQTVFPRMWSWRDDHVSEYKRWGDVKGRPIRIQNSRGESEVKRVPTFAENTRFFITYQIGHMYWRYFMWNFVGRQNDEQGHGDLLNGNWITGIKPLDAIRLGNQDRLTPEMLNNPARNTYYMLPLILGVFGLVYQFVRDKKNFWVVTLLFVLTGMAIVVYLNQTPLQPRERDYSYVGSFYAFSIWIGIGVLALYETASKYFKPLLSAGLAILLAFSVDRKSVVENWDDHDRSGRTFARDFAYNYLNSCEPNAILFTNGDNDTFPLWYAQEVEGIRRDVRVVNLSLLGTDWYTEQMKWKAYDSDPLPITMDFDKFVQGIRDVVYIIDKVNKPYELKRLMDFVGSDNPETRHRTPNGEYIDYLPTNKLKITVDKDLILSKGVVKPENANLIVDEMQWTINKEYIQKNEMMVLEIIANSNWERPIYFVSTGGDSDVGLSNYLQHEGFAYRLVPIKTEATDYLSVGRMNVGKVYTNYMENFKWGGLESSDVMVDHNVQRTALVLRLRSNFNRLAEELIAQNKIDSAVSVVDRISELLPFNKFPYDIFTIGHIETYYNANETVKANDLLTGYANYCIENLEYFYSLKPYQQRMVEYDISLNTQVLQELVGIASRYGQEDVKSQFESTLNSFMSLYFQATR
;
A
#
# COMPACT_ATOMS: atom_id res chain seq x y z
N MET A 1 12.15 8.18 17.36
CA MET A 1 10.87 7.67 17.93
C MET A 1 11.12 6.59 18.99
N ASN A 2 10.33 6.50 20.07
CA ASN A 2 10.37 5.38 21.04
C ASN A 2 9.07 4.54 21.00
N GLN A 3 9.01 3.53 20.13
CA GLN A 3 7.79 2.77 19.85
C GLN A 3 7.31 1.98 21.09
N ASN A 4 6.01 2.05 21.40
CA ASN A 4 5.36 1.42 22.58
C ASN A 4 5.90 1.85 23.96
N ASN A 5 6.90 2.74 24.01
CA ASN A 5 7.54 3.22 25.24
C ASN A 5 7.74 2.12 26.31
N PRO A 6 8.55 1.07 26.05
CA PRO A 6 8.70 -0.10 26.93
C PRO A 6 9.55 0.21 28.18
N SER A 7 9.25 1.29 28.88
CA SER A 7 9.98 1.80 30.05
C SER A 7 9.54 1.16 31.38
N THR A 8 8.45 0.40 31.39
CA THR A 8 7.95 -0.38 32.54
C THR A 8 7.87 -1.88 32.21
N VAL A 9 7.83 -2.73 33.25
CA VAL A 9 7.71 -4.18 33.09
C VAL A 9 6.44 -4.56 32.30
N PHE A 10 5.32 -3.86 32.54
CA PHE A 10 4.06 -4.13 31.86
C PHE A 10 4.08 -3.69 30.39
N SER A 11 4.61 -2.50 30.09
CA SER A 11 4.79 -2.03 28.71
C SER A 11 5.77 -2.93 27.93
N LEU A 12 6.83 -3.42 28.58
CA LEU A 12 7.77 -4.37 27.97
C LEU A 12 7.10 -5.72 27.69
N LEU A 13 6.28 -6.22 28.62
CA LEU A 13 5.53 -7.45 28.42
C LEU A 13 4.56 -7.33 27.23
N ASN A 14 3.83 -6.23 27.13
CA ASN A 14 2.91 -5.97 26.01
C ASN A 14 3.68 -5.89 24.68
N TYR A 15 4.86 -5.25 24.68
CA TYR A 15 5.74 -5.16 23.52
C TYR A 15 6.24 -6.54 23.06
N LEU A 16 6.77 -7.36 23.98
CA LEU A 16 7.27 -8.71 23.67
C LEU A 16 6.15 -9.64 23.20
N ASN A 17 4.96 -9.52 23.79
CA ASN A 17 3.77 -10.27 23.36
C ASN A 17 3.16 -9.73 22.07
N ARG A 18 3.65 -8.60 21.55
CA ARG A 18 3.16 -7.99 20.31
C ARG A 18 1.66 -7.67 20.35
N GLU A 19 1.16 -7.27 21.51
CA GLU A 19 -0.28 -7.06 21.77
C GLU A 19 -0.94 -6.06 20.78
N GLN A 20 -0.15 -5.17 20.16
CA GLN A 20 -0.60 -4.22 19.14
C GLN A 20 -1.07 -4.85 17.82
N TYR A 21 -0.70 -6.10 17.51
CA TYR A 21 -0.98 -6.73 16.20
C TYR A 21 -2.19 -7.68 16.21
N GLY A 22 -2.97 -7.71 17.30
CA GLY A 22 -4.11 -8.61 17.45
C GLY A 22 -3.73 -10.09 17.62
N ASP A 23 -4.75 -10.92 17.85
CA ASP A 23 -4.56 -12.36 18.08
C ASP A 23 -4.65 -13.14 16.76
N ARG A 24 -3.75 -14.11 16.59
CA ARG A 24 -3.83 -15.12 15.52
C ARG A 24 -3.87 -16.51 16.13
N PRO A 25 -4.90 -17.33 15.87
CA PRO A 25 -4.99 -18.63 16.49
C PRO A 25 -4.02 -19.61 15.82
N LEU A 26 -3.31 -20.42 16.60
CA LEU A 26 -2.31 -21.38 16.08
C LEU A 26 -2.72 -22.83 16.32
N VAL A 27 -3.01 -23.19 17.56
CA VAL A 27 -3.32 -24.56 17.97
C VAL A 27 -4.82 -24.82 17.95
N THR A 28 -5.61 -23.93 18.55
CA THR A 28 -7.08 -23.96 18.54
C THR A 28 -7.61 -22.56 18.29
N GLY A 29 -8.81 -22.46 17.71
CA GLY A 29 -9.45 -21.18 17.46
C GLY A 29 -10.65 -21.28 16.53
N HIS A 30 -11.21 -20.13 16.23
CA HIS A 30 -12.46 -20.00 15.48
C HIS A 30 -12.23 -19.91 13.96
N TYR A 31 -13.25 -20.27 13.19
CA TYR A 31 -13.36 -19.91 11.78
C TYR A 31 -13.89 -18.48 11.61
N TYR A 32 -13.62 -17.88 10.45
CA TYR A 32 -13.98 -16.50 10.10
C TYR A 32 -15.45 -16.11 10.31
N ASN A 33 -16.37 -17.08 10.30
CA ASN A 33 -17.81 -16.83 10.45
C ASN A 33 -18.36 -17.20 11.83
N ALA A 34 -17.49 -17.44 12.81
CA ALA A 34 -17.86 -17.82 14.16
C ALA A 34 -18.56 -16.65 14.90
N PRO A 35 -19.83 -16.83 15.32
CA PRO A 35 -20.52 -15.84 16.13
C PRO A 35 -19.78 -15.59 17.44
N VAL A 36 -19.72 -14.33 17.86
CA VAL A 36 -19.28 -13.94 19.20
C VAL A 36 -20.44 -14.24 20.16
N VAL A 37 -20.16 -15.02 21.21
CA VAL A 37 -21.14 -15.38 22.26
C VAL A 37 -20.93 -14.60 23.55
N ASP A 38 -19.71 -14.14 23.79
CA ASP A 38 -19.33 -13.38 24.98
C ASP A 38 -18.05 -12.60 24.67
N SER A 39 -17.74 -11.58 25.47
CA SER A 39 -16.54 -10.77 25.34
C SER A 39 -16.01 -10.39 26.72
N LYS A 40 -14.69 -10.44 26.89
CA LYS A 40 -14.05 -10.06 28.14
C LYS A 40 -12.91 -9.10 27.90
N ASP A 41 -12.92 -8.00 28.63
CA ASP A 41 -11.83 -7.04 28.59
C ASP A 41 -10.60 -7.56 29.35
N LYS A 42 -9.47 -7.55 28.67
CA LYS A 42 -8.14 -7.77 29.23
C LYS A 42 -7.60 -6.42 29.69
N GLN A 43 -7.05 -6.40 30.89
CA GLN A 43 -6.45 -5.21 31.50
C GLN A 43 -4.93 -5.31 31.49
N THR A 44 -4.28 -4.15 31.47
CA THR A 44 -2.84 -3.97 31.72
C THR A 44 -2.65 -2.95 32.84
N TYR A 45 -1.40 -2.60 33.16
CA TYR A 45 -1.08 -1.59 34.17
C TYR A 45 -0.25 -0.48 33.56
N ILE A 46 -0.66 0.76 33.83
CA ILE A 46 0.06 1.98 33.42
C ILE A 46 0.54 2.73 34.66
N ARG A 47 1.65 3.47 34.53
CA ARG A 47 2.17 4.28 35.62
C ARG A 47 1.52 5.66 35.58
N LYS A 48 0.71 5.99 36.58
CA LYS A 48 0.07 7.30 36.77
C LYS A 48 0.49 7.88 38.13
N ASN A 49 0.96 9.13 38.16
CA ASN A 49 1.35 9.84 39.40
C ASN A 49 2.27 9.02 40.34
N GLY A 50 3.21 8.28 39.76
CA GLY A 50 4.16 7.44 40.51
C GLY A 50 3.63 6.07 40.96
N ARG A 51 2.37 5.72 40.72
CA ARG A 51 1.75 4.42 41.05
C ARG A 51 1.29 3.67 39.81
N TYR A 52 1.10 2.36 39.92
CA TYR A 52 0.51 1.55 38.84
C TYR A 52 -1.00 1.47 39.00
N GLU A 53 -1.73 1.84 37.96
CA GLU A 53 -3.18 1.77 37.89
C GLU A 53 -3.61 0.84 36.75
N LYS A 54 -4.76 0.18 36.91
CA LYS A 54 -5.31 -0.72 35.90
C LYS A 54 -5.82 0.10 34.71
N ALA A 55 -5.45 -0.31 33.51
CA ALA A 55 -5.95 0.26 32.26
C ALA A 55 -6.48 -0.85 31.34
N PHE A 56 -7.34 -0.47 30.40
CA PHE A 56 -7.79 -1.37 29.35
C PHE A 56 -6.62 -1.72 28.41
N LEU A 57 -6.58 -2.96 27.94
CA LEU A 57 -5.62 -3.41 26.93
C LEU A 57 -6.36 -3.78 25.64
N LYS A 58 -7.26 -4.75 25.71
CA LYS A 58 -8.06 -5.19 24.56
C LYS A 58 -9.26 -6.01 25.02
N THR A 59 -10.29 -6.05 24.20
CA THR A 59 -11.41 -6.98 24.36
C THR A 59 -11.07 -8.31 23.69
N VAL A 60 -11.24 -9.40 24.44
CA VAL A 60 -11.07 -10.78 23.94
C VAL A 60 -12.45 -11.38 23.73
N TYR A 61 -12.74 -11.75 22.49
CA TYR A 61 -14.03 -12.34 22.11
C TYR A 61 -14.03 -13.85 22.33
N LYS A 62 -15.07 -14.35 22.99
CA LYS A 62 -15.39 -15.76 23.06
C LYS A 62 -16.36 -16.08 21.92
N HIS A 63 -15.97 -17.04 21.08
CA HIS A 63 -16.77 -17.47 19.94
C HIS A 63 -17.50 -18.78 20.24
N ASP A 64 -18.61 -19.01 19.53
CA ASP A 64 -19.37 -20.27 19.59
C ASP A 64 -18.47 -21.48 19.33
N GLU A 65 -18.43 -22.42 20.28
CA GLU A 65 -17.57 -23.60 20.25
C GLU A 65 -17.84 -24.49 19.02
N ARG A 66 -19.05 -24.45 18.47
CA ARG A 66 -19.42 -25.20 17.25
C ARG A 66 -18.71 -24.69 16.00
N PHE A 67 -18.08 -23.51 16.06
CA PHE A 67 -17.33 -22.88 14.97
C PHE A 67 -15.82 -22.91 15.22
N GLN A 68 -15.36 -23.66 16.22
CA GLN A 68 -13.95 -23.83 16.53
C GLN A 68 -13.36 -25.08 15.88
N THR A 69 -12.06 -25.05 15.66
CA THR A 69 -11.27 -26.19 15.16
C THR A 69 -9.90 -26.24 15.81
N VAL A 70 -9.27 -27.41 15.74
CA VAL A 70 -7.83 -27.54 15.89
C VAL A 70 -7.18 -27.04 14.61
N PHE A 71 -6.01 -26.40 14.72
CA PHE A 71 -5.21 -25.87 13.63
C PHE A 71 -6.00 -24.93 12.69
N PRO A 72 -6.60 -23.84 13.20
CA PRO A 72 -7.40 -22.92 12.38
C PRO A 72 -6.52 -22.11 11.42
N ARG A 73 -6.87 -22.11 10.13
CA ARG A 73 -6.16 -21.38 9.07
C ARG A 73 -7.03 -20.32 8.40
N MET A 74 -8.35 -20.44 8.56
CA MET A 74 -9.36 -19.55 7.97
C MET A 74 -10.11 -18.78 9.06
N TRP A 75 -9.39 -17.89 9.76
CA TRP A 75 -9.86 -17.28 11.01
C TRP A 75 -10.29 -15.81 10.87
N SER A 76 -9.77 -15.07 9.89
CA SER A 76 -10.06 -13.65 9.74
C SER A 76 -11.47 -13.40 9.23
N TRP A 77 -12.23 -12.54 9.91
CA TRP A 77 -13.62 -12.19 9.56
C TRP A 77 -13.77 -11.12 8.46
N ARG A 78 -12.67 -10.48 8.00
CA ARG A 78 -12.74 -9.47 6.93
C ARG A 78 -13.30 -10.07 5.64
N ASP A 79 -14.26 -9.39 5.02
CA ASP A 79 -15.02 -9.90 3.86
C ASP A 79 -14.14 -10.24 2.64
N ASP A 80 -13.08 -9.46 2.43
CA ASP A 80 -12.05 -9.69 1.41
C ASP A 80 -11.31 -11.01 1.66
N HIS A 81 -10.88 -11.26 2.90
CA HIS A 81 -10.25 -12.51 3.30
C HIS A 81 -11.23 -13.70 3.21
N VAL A 82 -12.50 -13.50 3.58
CA VAL A 82 -13.53 -14.56 3.51
C VAL A 82 -13.76 -15.03 2.09
N SER A 83 -13.79 -14.10 1.13
CA SER A 83 -13.96 -14.42 -0.29
C SER A 83 -12.80 -15.27 -0.79
N GLU A 84 -11.58 -14.92 -0.40
CA GLU A 84 -10.37 -15.67 -0.72
C GLU A 84 -10.29 -17.03 -0.02
N TYR A 85 -10.70 -17.11 1.24
CA TYR A 85 -10.84 -18.39 1.95
C TYR A 85 -11.78 -19.34 1.21
N LYS A 86 -12.91 -18.84 0.71
CA LYS A 86 -13.85 -19.62 -0.09
C LYS A 86 -13.24 -20.06 -1.43
N ARG A 87 -12.49 -19.18 -2.10
CA ARG A 87 -11.80 -19.44 -3.37
C ARG A 87 -10.71 -20.51 -3.23
N TRP A 88 -9.73 -20.29 -2.36
CA TRP A 88 -8.57 -21.18 -2.16
C TRP A 88 -8.92 -22.47 -1.43
N GLY A 89 -9.89 -22.40 -0.51
CA GLY A 89 -10.36 -23.54 0.28
C GLY A 89 -11.48 -24.34 -0.38
N ASP A 90 -12.06 -23.86 -1.49
CA ASP A 90 -13.27 -24.43 -2.15
C ASP A 90 -14.36 -24.76 -1.12
N VAL A 91 -14.73 -23.73 -0.35
CA VAL A 91 -15.51 -23.91 0.88
C VAL A 91 -16.99 -24.09 0.56
N LYS A 92 -17.48 -25.30 0.78
CA LYS A 92 -18.92 -25.65 0.77
C LYS A 92 -19.50 -25.57 2.17
N GLY A 93 -18.70 -25.95 3.17
CA GLY A 93 -19.01 -25.90 4.59
C GLY A 93 -20.14 -26.82 5.04
N ARG A 94 -20.24 -27.04 6.36
CA ARG A 94 -21.35 -27.75 7.01
C ARG A 94 -22.37 -26.76 7.57
N PRO A 95 -23.69 -26.97 7.36
CA PRO A 95 -24.70 -26.06 7.87
C PRO A 95 -24.83 -26.18 9.40
N ILE A 96 -24.86 -25.04 10.08
CA ILE A 96 -25.18 -24.93 11.51
C ILE A 96 -26.25 -23.87 11.69
N ARG A 97 -27.34 -24.24 12.37
CA ARG A 97 -28.41 -23.32 12.74
C ARG A 97 -28.03 -22.57 14.02
N ILE A 98 -28.11 -21.25 13.96
CA ILE A 98 -27.85 -20.34 15.08
C ILE A 98 -28.98 -19.31 15.17
N GLN A 99 -29.12 -18.66 16.33
CA GLN A 99 -29.96 -17.47 16.46
C GLN A 99 -29.08 -16.24 16.31
N ASN A 100 -29.50 -15.29 15.48
CA ASN A 100 -28.81 -14.02 15.32
C ASN A 100 -29.11 -13.09 16.51
N SER A 101 -28.48 -11.91 16.53
CA SER A 101 -28.69 -10.89 17.58
C SER A 101 -30.12 -10.35 17.67
N ARG A 102 -30.97 -10.64 16.68
CA ARG A 102 -32.41 -10.29 16.64
C ARG A 102 -33.32 -11.46 17.06
N GLY A 103 -32.75 -12.60 17.45
CA GLY A 103 -33.49 -13.82 17.83
C GLY A 103 -33.99 -14.64 16.64
N GLU A 104 -33.67 -14.26 15.41
CA GLU A 104 -34.07 -14.97 14.20
C GLU A 104 -33.13 -16.15 13.93
N SER A 105 -33.70 -17.22 13.38
CA SER A 105 -32.94 -18.42 13.04
C SER A 105 -32.20 -18.24 11.72
N GLU A 106 -30.88 -18.25 11.73
CA GLU A 106 -30.03 -18.25 10.54
C GLU A 106 -29.20 -19.54 10.41
N VAL A 107 -28.85 -19.93 9.18
CA VAL A 107 -27.96 -21.07 8.92
C VAL A 107 -26.63 -20.55 8.42
N LYS A 108 -25.56 -20.79 9.19
CA LYS A 108 -24.18 -20.50 8.77
C LYS A 108 -23.49 -21.77 8.30
N ARG A 109 -22.74 -21.67 7.20
CA ARG A 109 -21.94 -22.77 6.65
C ARG A 109 -20.51 -22.69 7.20
N VAL A 110 -20.19 -23.56 8.13
CA VAL A 110 -18.88 -23.59 8.79
C VAL A 110 -17.90 -24.41 7.96
N PRO A 111 -16.66 -23.92 7.73
CA PRO A 111 -15.66 -24.73 7.06
C PRO A 111 -15.43 -26.07 7.74
N THR A 112 -15.23 -27.11 6.95
CA THR A 112 -14.77 -28.42 7.40
C THR A 112 -13.26 -28.40 7.62
N PHE A 113 -12.74 -29.34 8.42
CA PHE A 113 -11.30 -29.46 8.61
C PHE A 113 -10.54 -29.76 7.30
N ALA A 114 -11.18 -30.47 6.36
CA ALA A 114 -10.61 -30.74 5.04
C ALA A 114 -10.49 -29.46 4.19
N GLU A 115 -11.49 -28.57 4.22
CA GLU A 115 -11.44 -27.27 3.54
C GLU A 115 -10.39 -26.34 4.18
N ASN A 116 -10.30 -26.34 5.51
CA ASN A 116 -9.24 -25.64 6.26
C ASN A 116 -7.83 -26.12 5.87
N THR A 117 -7.66 -27.43 5.78
CA THR A 117 -6.39 -28.04 5.36
C THR A 117 -6.11 -27.79 3.87
N ARG A 118 -7.15 -27.77 3.02
CA ARG A 118 -7.01 -27.41 1.62
C ARG A 118 -6.46 -25.99 1.49
N PHE A 119 -7.03 -25.02 2.20
CA PHE A 119 -6.54 -23.64 2.24
C PHE A 119 -5.07 -23.57 2.69
N PHE A 120 -4.70 -24.31 3.74
CA PHE A 120 -3.29 -24.40 4.19
C PHE A 120 -2.36 -24.87 3.06
N ILE A 121 -2.75 -25.92 2.34
CA ILE A 121 -1.91 -26.50 1.29
C ILE A 121 -1.87 -25.62 0.05
N THR A 122 -3.02 -25.12 -0.43
CA THR A 122 -3.12 -24.38 -1.69
C THR A 122 -2.59 -22.96 -1.56
N TYR A 123 -3.00 -22.24 -0.51
CA TYR A 123 -2.61 -20.85 -0.32
C TYR A 123 -1.36 -20.70 0.55
N GLN A 124 -1.41 -21.16 1.80
CA GLN A 124 -0.32 -20.86 2.75
C GLN A 124 0.99 -21.56 2.38
N ILE A 125 0.95 -22.85 2.02
CA ILE A 125 2.14 -23.60 1.62
C ILE A 125 2.39 -23.49 0.11
N GLY A 126 1.34 -23.59 -0.71
CA GLY A 126 1.43 -23.51 -2.17
C GLY A 126 1.79 -22.11 -2.66
N HIS A 127 0.86 -21.16 -2.52
CA HIS A 127 1.02 -19.79 -3.03
C HIS A 127 2.05 -18.96 -2.26
N MET A 128 2.03 -18.99 -0.93
CA MET A 128 2.89 -18.10 -0.14
C MET A 128 4.33 -18.61 -0.01
N TYR A 129 4.54 -19.94 0.02
CA TYR A 129 5.88 -20.51 0.17
C TYR A 129 6.42 -21.14 -1.11
N TRP A 130 5.79 -22.19 -1.65
CA TRP A 130 6.37 -22.95 -2.77
C TRP A 130 6.44 -22.15 -4.06
N ARG A 131 5.41 -21.35 -4.40
CA ARG A 131 5.49 -20.43 -5.55
C ARG A 131 6.70 -19.51 -5.40
N TYR A 132 6.90 -18.91 -4.23
CA TYR A 132 8.01 -18.00 -3.96
C TYR A 132 9.37 -18.72 -3.97
N PHE A 133 9.44 -19.93 -3.44
CA PHE A 133 10.62 -20.78 -3.52
C PHE A 133 10.98 -21.07 -4.98
N MET A 134 10.00 -21.44 -5.80
CA MET A 134 10.21 -21.65 -7.25
C MET A 134 10.61 -20.36 -7.95
N TRP A 135 10.08 -19.22 -7.51
CA TRP A 135 10.47 -17.89 -8.00
C TRP A 135 11.98 -17.67 -7.93
N ASN A 136 12.61 -18.10 -6.83
CA ASN A 136 14.04 -17.92 -6.57
C ASN A 136 14.93 -19.00 -7.22
N PHE A 137 14.43 -20.23 -7.41
CA PHE A 137 15.26 -21.35 -7.88
C PHE A 137 14.89 -21.88 -9.28
N VAL A 138 13.84 -21.34 -9.91
CA VAL A 138 13.40 -21.69 -11.26
C VAL A 138 13.33 -20.48 -12.18
N GLY A 139 12.83 -19.36 -11.67
CA GLY A 139 12.74 -18.09 -12.40
C GLY A 139 11.51 -17.28 -12.01
N ARG A 140 11.53 -16.00 -12.37
CA ARG A 140 10.57 -14.96 -11.96
C ARG A 140 9.85 -14.38 -13.17
N GLN A 141 8.51 -14.27 -13.10
CA GLN A 141 7.68 -13.66 -14.16
C GLN A 141 7.88 -12.13 -14.25
N ASN A 142 7.77 -11.47 -13.10
CA ASN A 142 7.90 -10.02 -12.88
C ASN A 142 8.12 -9.77 -11.38
N ASP A 143 8.24 -8.52 -10.95
CA ASP A 143 8.41 -8.09 -9.56
C ASP A 143 7.09 -7.67 -8.88
N GLU A 144 5.96 -7.84 -9.55
CA GLU A 144 4.64 -7.52 -9.00
C GLU A 144 4.14 -8.61 -8.06
N GLN A 145 3.47 -8.20 -6.97
CA GLN A 145 2.87 -9.16 -6.05
C GLN A 145 1.65 -9.84 -6.70
N GLY A 146 1.64 -11.18 -6.69
CA GLY A 146 0.51 -11.97 -7.16
C GLY A 146 -0.43 -12.40 -6.02
N HIS A 147 -1.73 -12.47 -6.31
CA HIS A 147 -2.74 -13.05 -5.44
C HIS A 147 -3.34 -14.34 -6.02
N GLY A 148 -2.58 -15.04 -6.86
CA GLY A 148 -3.01 -16.24 -7.58
C GLY A 148 -3.71 -15.92 -8.91
N ASP A 149 -3.48 -14.72 -9.41
CA ASP A 149 -3.81 -14.29 -10.76
C ASP A 149 -2.76 -14.77 -11.78
N LEU A 150 -3.05 -14.53 -13.06
CA LEU A 150 -2.25 -15.03 -14.19
C LEU A 150 -1.01 -14.16 -14.48
N LEU A 151 -1.12 -12.86 -14.20
CA LEU A 151 -0.20 -11.86 -14.72
C LEU A 151 0.96 -11.59 -13.76
N ASN A 152 0.72 -11.73 -12.45
CA ASN A 152 1.64 -11.19 -11.44
C ASN A 152 2.16 -12.24 -10.46
N GLY A 153 3.44 -12.08 -10.12
CA GLY A 153 4.11 -12.85 -9.08
C GLY A 153 4.30 -14.33 -9.39
N ASN A 154 4.13 -14.82 -10.61
CA ASN A 154 4.35 -16.24 -10.87
C ASN A 154 5.83 -16.58 -11.11
N TRP A 155 6.16 -17.85 -10.96
CA TRP A 155 7.46 -18.40 -11.37
C TRP A 155 7.42 -18.94 -12.80
N ILE A 156 8.52 -18.73 -13.53
CA ILE A 156 8.69 -19.14 -14.93
C ILE A 156 9.93 -20.00 -15.08
N THR A 157 9.89 -20.97 -15.99
CA THR A 157 11.04 -21.80 -16.33
C THR A 157 11.89 -21.19 -17.43
N GLY A 158 11.29 -20.46 -18.37
CA GLY A 158 11.89 -20.12 -19.67
C GLY A 158 11.65 -21.19 -20.75
N ILE A 159 10.96 -22.28 -20.40
CA ILE A 159 10.57 -23.35 -21.31
C ILE A 159 9.10 -23.13 -21.67
N LYS A 160 8.85 -22.47 -22.81
CA LYS A 160 7.51 -21.99 -23.21
C LYS A 160 6.38 -23.02 -23.03
N PRO A 161 6.51 -24.29 -23.46
CA PRO A 161 5.44 -25.27 -23.26
C PRO A 161 5.11 -25.56 -21.78
N LEU A 162 6.12 -25.55 -20.89
CA LEU A 162 5.90 -25.78 -19.46
C LEU A 162 5.28 -24.56 -18.79
N ASP A 163 5.68 -23.37 -19.20
CA ASP A 163 5.14 -22.13 -18.68
C ASP A 163 3.69 -21.91 -19.16
N ALA A 164 3.40 -22.26 -20.42
CA ALA A 164 2.07 -22.06 -21.01
C ALA A 164 0.95 -22.90 -20.37
N ILE A 165 1.29 -23.99 -19.67
CA ILE A 165 0.32 -24.78 -18.90
C ILE A 165 -0.31 -23.93 -17.78
N ARG A 166 0.49 -23.04 -17.16
CA ARG A 166 0.07 -22.24 -16.01
C ARG A 166 -0.23 -20.78 -16.40
N LEU A 167 0.60 -20.20 -17.27
CA LEU A 167 0.65 -18.76 -17.55
C LEU A 167 0.05 -18.38 -18.91
N GLY A 168 -0.51 -19.34 -19.64
CA GLY A 168 -1.14 -19.06 -20.93
C GLY A 168 -0.14 -18.79 -22.04
N ASN A 169 -0.54 -18.04 -23.06
CA ASN A 169 0.19 -17.98 -24.32
C ASN A 169 1.55 -17.26 -24.19
N GLN A 170 2.66 -18.02 -24.25
CA GLN A 170 4.02 -17.46 -24.14
C GLN A 170 4.59 -16.97 -25.47
N ASP A 171 3.87 -17.10 -26.59
CA ASP A 171 4.30 -16.63 -27.91
C ASP A 171 3.72 -15.25 -28.28
N ARG A 172 2.75 -14.76 -27.50
CA ARG A 172 2.05 -13.48 -27.72
C ARG A 172 2.23 -12.51 -26.56
N LEU A 173 3.28 -12.68 -25.75
CA LEU A 173 3.58 -11.77 -24.65
C LEU A 173 3.84 -10.35 -25.20
N THR A 174 3.38 -9.33 -24.47
CA THR A 174 3.60 -7.94 -24.85
C THR A 174 5.08 -7.55 -24.69
N PRO A 175 5.54 -6.49 -25.38
CA PRO A 175 6.88 -5.95 -25.19
C PRO A 175 7.18 -5.59 -23.73
N GLU A 176 6.20 -5.07 -22.99
CA GLU A 176 6.33 -4.78 -21.56
C GLU A 176 6.60 -6.07 -20.75
N MET A 177 5.80 -7.11 -20.97
CA MET A 177 5.97 -8.39 -20.26
C MET A 177 7.31 -9.06 -20.58
N LEU A 178 7.80 -8.93 -21.82
CA LEU A 178 9.06 -9.54 -22.25
C LEU A 178 10.28 -8.78 -21.73
N ASN A 179 10.22 -7.45 -21.70
CA ASN A 179 11.33 -6.58 -21.34
C ASN A 179 11.26 -6.09 -19.87
N ASN A 180 10.37 -6.64 -19.06
CA ASN A 180 10.36 -6.37 -17.62
C ASN A 180 11.73 -6.80 -17.04
N PRO A 181 12.51 -5.89 -16.42
CA PRO A 181 13.84 -6.21 -15.90
C PRO A 181 13.85 -7.36 -14.89
N ALA A 182 12.76 -7.56 -14.15
CA ALA A 182 12.65 -8.63 -13.17
C ALA A 182 12.24 -9.98 -13.79
N ARG A 183 12.07 -10.09 -15.11
CA ARG A 183 11.72 -11.34 -15.78
C ARG A 183 12.96 -12.24 -15.94
N ASN A 184 13.11 -13.20 -15.04
CA ASN A 184 14.33 -14.01 -14.93
C ASN A 184 14.04 -15.49 -15.22
N THR A 185 14.86 -16.14 -16.05
CA THR A 185 14.65 -17.53 -16.52
C THR A 185 15.84 -18.43 -16.18
N TYR A 186 15.72 -19.31 -15.18
CA TYR A 186 16.84 -20.18 -14.77
C TYR A 186 16.74 -21.61 -15.31
N TYR A 187 15.73 -21.94 -16.12
CA TYR A 187 15.53 -23.26 -16.73
C TYR A 187 15.52 -24.41 -15.71
N MET A 188 15.09 -24.11 -14.48
CA MET A 188 15.09 -25.05 -13.33
C MET A 188 16.49 -25.54 -12.91
N LEU A 189 17.58 -24.97 -13.44
CA LEU A 189 18.94 -25.46 -13.19
C LEU A 189 19.34 -25.40 -11.70
N PRO A 190 19.11 -24.27 -10.97
CA PRO A 190 19.40 -24.23 -9.54
C PRO A 190 18.58 -25.25 -8.75
N LEU A 191 17.29 -25.39 -9.07
CA LEU A 191 16.41 -26.35 -8.43
C LEU A 191 16.90 -27.80 -8.61
N ILE A 192 17.21 -28.20 -9.85
CA ILE A 192 17.67 -29.55 -10.17
C ILE A 192 18.97 -29.86 -9.44
N LEU A 193 19.93 -28.93 -9.45
CA LEU A 193 21.21 -29.09 -8.77
C LEU A 193 21.04 -29.22 -7.25
N GLY A 194 20.17 -28.40 -6.66
CA GLY A 194 19.83 -28.48 -5.24
C GLY A 194 19.15 -29.79 -4.85
N VAL A 195 18.18 -30.27 -5.65
CA VAL A 195 17.54 -31.58 -5.42
C VAL A 195 18.56 -32.71 -5.52
N PHE A 196 19.49 -32.64 -6.49
CA PHE A 196 20.54 -33.64 -6.62
C PHE A 196 21.47 -33.68 -5.39
N GLY A 197 21.87 -32.51 -4.90
CA GLY A 197 22.67 -32.40 -3.67
C GLY A 197 21.92 -32.85 -2.41
N LEU A 198 20.62 -32.58 -2.32
CA LEU A 198 19.75 -33.06 -1.25
C LEU A 198 19.73 -34.59 -1.19
N VAL A 199 19.45 -35.24 -2.33
CA VAL A 199 19.44 -36.72 -2.42
C VAL A 199 20.82 -37.28 -2.11
N TYR A 200 21.88 -36.65 -2.61
CA TYR A 200 23.25 -37.07 -2.38
C TYR A 200 23.64 -37.02 -0.89
N GLN A 201 23.32 -35.92 -0.20
CA GLN A 201 23.57 -35.78 1.23
C GLN A 201 22.76 -36.82 2.04
N PHE A 202 21.49 -37.03 1.68
CA PHE A 202 20.65 -38.01 2.36
C PHE A 202 21.22 -39.44 2.33
N VAL A 203 21.80 -39.83 1.19
CA VAL A 203 22.38 -41.18 1.02
C VAL A 203 23.69 -41.33 1.80
N ARG A 204 24.52 -40.29 1.85
CA ARG A 204 25.89 -40.37 2.41
C ARG A 204 26.05 -39.91 3.84
N ASP A 205 25.30 -38.89 4.25
CA ASP A 205 25.43 -38.26 5.56
C ASP A 205 24.06 -37.90 6.13
N LYS A 206 23.37 -38.94 6.59
CA LYS A 206 22.02 -38.82 7.18
C LYS A 206 22.00 -37.89 8.40
N LYS A 207 23.09 -37.81 9.17
CA LYS A 207 23.13 -37.00 10.40
C LYS A 207 23.10 -35.51 10.05
N ASN A 208 24.00 -35.06 9.19
CA ASN A 208 24.03 -33.65 8.78
C ASN A 208 22.90 -33.29 7.81
N PHE A 209 22.38 -34.26 7.05
CA PHE A 209 21.17 -34.08 6.24
C PHE A 209 19.99 -33.58 7.09
N TRP A 210 19.75 -34.19 8.25
CA TRP A 210 18.65 -33.77 9.11
C TRP A 210 18.87 -32.39 9.72
N VAL A 211 20.11 -31.98 9.97
CA VAL A 211 20.42 -30.62 10.43
C VAL A 211 20.00 -29.58 9.38
N VAL A 212 20.42 -29.76 8.11
CA VAL A 212 20.04 -28.85 7.01
C VAL A 212 18.53 -28.91 6.73
N THR A 213 17.93 -30.09 6.80
CA THR A 213 16.48 -30.26 6.61
C THR A 213 15.68 -29.55 7.70
N LEU A 214 16.08 -29.66 8.97
CA LEU A 214 15.44 -28.94 10.07
C LEU A 214 15.57 -27.43 9.88
N LEU A 215 16.75 -26.94 9.48
CA LEU A 215 16.93 -25.54 9.15
C LEU A 215 15.98 -25.10 8.03
N PHE A 216 15.91 -25.85 6.93
CA PHE A 216 15.03 -25.58 5.79
C PHE A 216 13.55 -25.53 6.20
N VAL A 217 13.08 -26.50 6.98
CA VAL A 217 11.67 -26.59 7.40
C VAL A 217 11.32 -25.52 8.43
N LEU A 218 12.17 -25.32 9.44
CA LEU A 218 11.91 -24.37 10.54
C LEU A 218 11.97 -22.91 10.08
N THR A 219 12.83 -22.60 9.12
CA THR A 219 12.98 -21.23 8.56
C THR A 219 12.17 -21.00 7.27
N GLY A 220 11.31 -21.95 6.91
CA GLY A 220 10.40 -21.87 5.76
C GLY A 220 8.97 -22.20 6.18
N MET A 221 8.54 -23.43 5.96
CA MET A 221 7.15 -23.88 6.20
C MET A 221 6.68 -23.69 7.65
N ALA A 222 7.56 -23.84 8.66
CA ALA A 222 7.15 -23.62 10.05
C ALA A 222 6.84 -22.14 10.34
N ILE A 223 7.54 -21.21 9.67
CA ILE A 223 7.24 -19.78 9.76
C ILE A 223 5.85 -19.50 9.18
N VAL A 224 5.47 -20.14 8.06
CA VAL A 224 4.11 -20.03 7.52
C VAL A 224 3.06 -20.46 8.55
N VAL A 225 3.29 -21.59 9.23
CA VAL A 225 2.40 -22.08 10.29
C VAL A 225 2.29 -21.08 11.44
N TYR A 226 3.42 -20.52 11.88
CA TYR A 226 3.51 -19.57 12.99
C TYR A 226 2.90 -18.19 12.67
N LEU A 227 3.10 -17.70 11.44
CA LEU A 227 2.51 -16.44 10.99
C LEU A 227 1.01 -16.58 10.72
N ASN A 228 0.54 -17.79 10.39
CA ASN A 228 -0.85 -18.09 10.03
C ASN A 228 -1.46 -17.02 9.12
N GLN A 229 -0.74 -16.74 8.03
CA GLN A 229 -1.00 -15.61 7.13
C GLN A 229 -2.41 -15.68 6.55
N THR A 230 -3.12 -14.57 6.59
CA THR A 230 -4.39 -14.39 5.89
C THR A 230 -4.15 -14.21 4.38
N PRO A 231 -5.18 -14.40 3.54
CA PRO A 231 -5.16 -13.95 2.16
C PRO A 231 -4.85 -12.46 2.02
N LEU A 232 -4.52 -12.03 0.80
CA LEU A 232 -4.32 -10.61 0.46
C LEU A 232 -3.28 -9.91 1.35
N GLN A 233 -2.16 -10.57 1.61
CA GLN A 233 -1.03 -9.94 2.28
C GLN A 233 -0.61 -8.68 1.52
N PRO A 234 -0.21 -7.58 2.20
CA PRO A 234 0.05 -6.29 1.56
C PRO A 234 1.34 -6.23 0.71
N ARG A 235 2.19 -7.26 0.83
CA ARG A 235 3.43 -7.45 0.06
C ARG A 235 3.90 -8.88 0.18
N GLU A 236 4.79 -9.28 -0.73
CA GLU A 236 5.55 -10.52 -0.60
C GLU A 236 6.33 -10.53 0.72
N ARG A 237 6.44 -11.71 1.34
CA ARG A 237 7.13 -11.91 2.63
C ARG A 237 8.43 -12.67 2.48
N ASP A 238 9.17 -12.35 1.44
CA ASP A 238 10.47 -12.89 1.10
C ASP A 238 11.45 -12.92 2.28
N TYR A 239 11.55 -11.81 3.01
CA TYR A 239 12.37 -11.66 4.22
C TYR A 239 12.06 -12.70 5.32
N SER A 240 10.85 -13.26 5.32
CA SER A 240 10.45 -14.29 6.29
C SER A 240 10.99 -15.68 5.91
N TYR A 241 11.38 -15.90 4.65
CA TYR A 241 11.74 -17.24 4.13
C TYR A 241 13.22 -17.36 3.73
N VAL A 242 14.00 -16.27 3.78
CA VAL A 242 15.41 -16.23 3.37
C VAL A 242 16.24 -17.34 4.03
N GLY A 243 15.98 -17.67 5.29
CA GLY A 243 16.69 -18.76 5.99
C GLY A 243 16.55 -20.12 5.29
N SER A 244 15.35 -20.43 4.76
CA SER A 244 15.11 -21.67 4.02
C SER A 244 15.80 -21.65 2.66
N PHE A 245 15.91 -20.48 2.02
CA PHE A 245 16.60 -20.36 0.74
C PHE A 245 18.10 -20.55 0.92
N TYR A 246 18.68 -20.01 1.99
CA TYR A 246 20.07 -20.32 2.35
C TYR A 246 20.29 -21.81 2.62
N ALA A 247 19.38 -22.46 3.33
CA ALA A 247 19.47 -23.90 3.55
C ALA A 247 19.42 -24.69 2.23
N PHE A 248 18.59 -24.29 1.27
CA PHE A 248 18.55 -24.92 -0.05
C PHE A 248 19.81 -24.66 -0.87
N SER A 249 20.40 -23.47 -0.78
CA SER A 249 21.68 -23.14 -1.45
C SER A 249 22.85 -24.02 -0.97
N ILE A 250 22.83 -24.50 0.29
CA ILE A 250 23.80 -25.50 0.76
C ILE A 250 23.67 -26.78 -0.08
N TRP A 251 22.46 -27.24 -0.36
CA TRP A 251 22.26 -28.40 -1.22
C TRP A 251 22.66 -28.15 -2.66
N ILE A 252 22.49 -26.93 -3.20
CA ILE A 252 23.02 -26.58 -4.51
C ILE A 252 24.54 -26.79 -4.55
N GLY A 253 25.27 -26.30 -3.53
CA GLY A 253 26.71 -26.53 -3.40
C GLY A 253 27.09 -28.01 -3.28
N ILE A 254 26.35 -28.78 -2.48
CA ILE A 254 26.54 -30.24 -2.39
C ILE A 254 26.22 -30.92 -3.73
N GLY A 255 25.29 -30.39 -4.52
CA GLY A 255 24.95 -30.86 -5.85
C GLY A 255 26.15 -30.84 -6.79
N VAL A 256 27.02 -29.82 -6.69
CA VAL A 256 28.28 -29.74 -7.45
C VAL A 256 29.23 -30.88 -7.08
N LEU A 257 29.36 -31.18 -5.78
CA LEU A 257 30.14 -32.33 -5.31
C LEU A 257 29.53 -33.65 -5.81
N ALA A 258 28.21 -33.78 -5.77
CA ALA A 258 27.50 -34.94 -6.26
C ALA A 258 27.74 -35.17 -7.77
N LEU A 259 27.80 -34.08 -8.56
CA LEU A 259 28.11 -34.13 -9.99
C LEU A 259 29.53 -34.62 -10.22
N TYR A 260 30.50 -34.04 -9.52
CA TYR A 260 31.90 -34.44 -9.60
C TYR A 260 32.08 -35.94 -9.28
N GLU A 261 31.51 -36.40 -8.17
CA GLU A 261 31.68 -37.77 -7.73
C GLU A 261 30.95 -38.78 -8.62
N THR A 262 29.78 -38.40 -9.15
CA THR A 262 29.05 -39.24 -10.10
C THR A 262 29.79 -39.32 -11.43
N ALA A 263 30.30 -38.20 -11.95
CA ALA A 263 31.10 -38.18 -13.17
C ALA A 263 32.41 -38.98 -13.00
N SER A 264 33.03 -38.93 -11.82
CA SER A 264 34.26 -39.68 -11.50
C SER A 264 34.10 -41.21 -11.52
N LYS A 265 32.87 -41.72 -11.56
CA LYS A 265 32.61 -43.16 -11.80
C LYS A 265 32.83 -43.56 -13.26
N TYR A 266 32.71 -42.62 -14.19
CA TYR A 266 32.74 -42.86 -15.63
C TYR A 266 33.94 -42.19 -16.32
N PHE A 267 34.52 -41.15 -15.72
CA PHE A 267 35.56 -40.33 -16.31
C PHE A 267 36.75 -40.13 -15.37
N LYS A 268 37.90 -39.71 -15.93
CA LYS A 268 39.09 -39.35 -15.16
C LYS A 268 38.82 -38.14 -14.24
N PRO A 269 39.43 -38.06 -13.04
CA PRO A 269 39.16 -36.99 -12.06
C PRO A 269 39.23 -35.58 -12.62
N LEU A 270 40.22 -35.26 -13.47
CA LEU A 270 40.35 -33.94 -14.08
C LEU A 270 39.18 -33.58 -15.01
N LEU A 271 38.68 -34.54 -15.79
CA LEU A 271 37.52 -34.35 -16.66
C LEU A 271 36.25 -34.20 -15.83
N SER A 272 36.08 -35.02 -14.80
CA SER A 272 34.95 -34.95 -13.87
C SER A 272 34.89 -33.62 -13.13
N ALA A 273 36.04 -33.12 -12.67
CA ALA A 273 36.15 -31.81 -12.04
C ALA A 273 35.83 -30.69 -13.04
N GLY A 274 36.38 -30.76 -14.25
CA GLY A 274 36.08 -29.80 -15.31
C GLY A 274 34.58 -29.75 -15.66
N LEU A 275 33.92 -30.91 -15.78
CA LEU A 275 32.48 -31.00 -16.03
C LEU A 275 31.65 -30.44 -14.89
N ALA A 276 31.98 -30.79 -13.63
CA ALA A 276 31.28 -30.29 -12.47
C ALA A 276 31.39 -28.77 -12.34
N ILE A 277 32.59 -28.21 -12.55
CA ILE A 277 32.83 -26.75 -12.53
C ILE A 277 32.07 -26.06 -13.67
N LEU A 278 32.12 -26.61 -14.89
CA LEU A 278 31.45 -26.02 -16.04
C LEU A 278 29.92 -25.99 -15.86
N LEU A 279 29.34 -27.07 -15.34
CA LEU A 279 27.91 -27.14 -15.04
C LEU A 279 27.52 -26.18 -13.92
N ALA A 280 28.27 -26.17 -12.81
CA ALA A 280 28.04 -25.23 -11.71
C ALA A 280 28.12 -23.77 -12.17
N PHE A 281 29.17 -23.41 -12.91
CA PHE A 281 29.36 -22.08 -13.43
C PHE A 281 28.29 -21.68 -14.44
N SER A 282 27.70 -22.62 -15.19
CA SER A 282 26.58 -22.34 -16.08
C SER A 282 25.31 -21.95 -15.31
N VAL A 283 25.06 -22.60 -14.16
CA VAL A 283 23.95 -22.26 -13.25
C VAL A 283 24.19 -20.89 -12.60
N ASP A 284 25.39 -20.67 -12.07
CA ASP A 284 25.75 -19.44 -11.37
C ASP A 284 25.80 -18.24 -12.32
N ARG A 285 26.42 -18.39 -13.50
CA ARG A 285 26.50 -17.33 -14.51
C ARG A 285 25.11 -16.88 -14.95
N LYS A 286 24.21 -17.81 -15.26
CA LYS A 286 22.85 -17.46 -15.68
C LYS A 286 22.12 -16.73 -14.56
N SER A 287 22.24 -17.22 -13.32
CA SER A 287 21.62 -16.57 -12.15
C SER A 287 22.18 -15.17 -11.90
N VAL A 288 23.49 -14.95 -12.07
CA VAL A 288 24.09 -13.61 -11.90
C VAL A 288 23.67 -12.67 -13.03
N VAL A 289 23.74 -13.12 -14.28
CA VAL A 289 23.41 -12.28 -15.44
C VAL A 289 21.94 -11.87 -15.43
N GLU A 290 21.02 -12.78 -15.13
CA GLU A 290 19.59 -12.50 -15.09
C GLU A 290 19.16 -11.66 -13.89
N ASN A 291 19.96 -11.60 -12.82
CA ASN A 291 19.56 -10.85 -11.62
C ASN A 291 20.35 -9.54 -11.43
N TRP A 292 21.29 -9.22 -12.33
CA TRP A 292 22.19 -8.08 -12.09
C TRP A 292 21.45 -6.76 -12.18
N ASP A 293 20.66 -6.58 -13.23
CA ASP A 293 19.90 -5.37 -13.50
C ASP A 293 18.73 -5.16 -12.53
N ASP A 294 17.99 -6.22 -12.17
CA ASP A 294 16.86 -6.11 -11.24
C ASP A 294 17.26 -6.06 -9.74
N HIS A 295 18.49 -6.43 -9.39
CA HIS A 295 19.02 -6.30 -8.03
C HIS A 295 19.96 -5.10 -7.85
N ASP A 296 20.38 -4.42 -8.90
CA ASP A 296 21.12 -3.18 -8.74
C ASP A 296 20.25 -2.13 -8.03
N ARG A 297 20.84 -1.49 -7.02
CA ARG A 297 20.22 -0.42 -6.23
C ARG A 297 21.04 0.87 -6.32
N SER A 298 22.08 0.88 -7.16
CA SER A 298 22.90 2.05 -7.45
C SER A 298 22.03 3.18 -7.97
N GLY A 299 22.30 4.41 -7.51
CA GLY A 299 21.53 5.60 -7.91
C GLY A 299 20.09 5.68 -7.37
N ARG A 300 19.54 4.62 -6.77
CA ARG A 300 18.16 4.58 -6.28
C ARG A 300 17.95 5.44 -5.03
N THR A 301 17.68 6.73 -5.24
CA THR A 301 17.55 7.73 -4.16
C THR A 301 16.15 8.34 -4.04
N PHE A 302 15.19 7.87 -4.84
CA PHE A 302 13.82 8.40 -4.90
C PHE A 302 13.12 8.53 -3.53
N ALA A 303 13.26 7.53 -2.64
CA ALA A 303 12.60 7.57 -1.33
C ALA A 303 13.13 8.73 -0.46
N ARG A 304 14.44 8.95 -0.46
CA ARG A 304 15.09 10.08 0.21
C ARG A 304 14.67 11.40 -0.44
N ASP A 305 14.66 11.44 -1.77
CA ASP A 305 14.39 12.67 -2.52
C ASP A 305 12.92 13.10 -2.44
N PHE A 306 11.99 12.15 -2.41
CA PHE A 306 10.58 12.44 -2.16
C PHE A 306 10.36 12.91 -0.72
N ALA A 307 11.04 12.31 0.27
CA ALA A 307 11.04 12.84 1.64
C ALA A 307 11.55 14.28 1.70
N TYR A 308 12.63 14.59 0.97
CA TYR A 308 13.11 15.96 0.81
C TYR A 308 12.04 16.87 0.19
N ASN A 309 11.33 16.44 -0.85
CA ASN A 309 10.29 17.25 -1.49
C ASN A 309 9.08 17.49 -0.59
N TYR A 310 8.63 16.48 0.16
CA TYR A 310 7.58 16.63 1.18
C TYR A 310 7.94 17.69 2.22
N LEU A 311 9.14 17.57 2.81
CA LEU A 311 9.61 18.52 3.82
C LEU A 311 9.75 19.93 3.24
N ASN A 312 10.28 20.07 2.02
CA ASN A 312 10.47 21.36 1.37
C ASN A 312 9.20 21.92 0.70
N SER A 313 8.10 21.17 0.65
CA SER A 313 6.77 21.73 0.37
C SER A 313 6.27 22.58 1.55
N CYS A 314 6.67 22.23 2.77
CA CYS A 314 6.18 22.83 3.99
C CYS A 314 6.86 24.17 4.31
N GLU A 315 6.09 25.16 4.76
CA GLU A 315 6.64 26.37 5.41
C GLU A 315 7.45 26.04 6.69
N PRO A 316 8.29 26.97 7.19
CA PRO A 316 9.06 26.77 8.42
C PRO A 316 8.20 26.42 9.65
N ASN A 317 8.73 25.54 10.51
CA ASN A 317 8.09 25.06 11.76
C ASN A 317 6.70 24.40 11.57
N ALA A 318 6.42 23.90 10.36
CA ALA A 318 5.15 23.26 10.03
C ALA A 318 4.89 21.97 10.82
N ILE A 319 3.62 21.57 10.85
CA ILE A 319 3.16 20.24 11.27
C ILE A 319 2.75 19.49 10.00
N LEU A 320 3.36 18.34 9.72
CA LEU A 320 3.06 17.51 8.57
C LEU A 320 2.43 16.19 9.03
N PHE A 321 1.14 16.02 8.77
CA PHE A 321 0.43 14.77 8.99
C PHE A 321 0.69 13.79 7.85
N THR A 322 1.08 12.58 8.22
CA THR A 322 1.45 11.49 7.32
C THR A 322 0.57 10.26 7.55
N ASN A 323 0.35 9.43 6.53
CA ASN A 323 -0.65 8.37 6.61
C ASN A 323 -0.10 7.03 7.07
N GLY A 324 1.16 6.68 6.78
CA GLY A 324 1.65 5.33 7.05
C GLY A 324 3.15 5.14 6.87
N ASP A 325 3.60 3.89 6.79
CA ASP A 325 5.03 3.61 6.85
C ASP A 325 5.80 4.16 5.62
N ASN A 326 5.18 4.10 4.43
CA ASN A 326 5.84 4.46 3.17
C ASN A 326 6.12 5.95 3.00
N ASP A 327 5.34 6.83 3.63
CA ASP A 327 5.61 8.28 3.65
C ASP A 327 6.46 8.66 4.87
N THR A 328 6.20 8.04 6.02
CA THR A 328 6.75 8.47 7.31
C THR A 328 8.19 8.05 7.52
N PHE A 329 8.56 6.80 7.21
CA PHE A 329 9.91 6.32 7.46
C PHE A 329 10.98 7.05 6.64
N PRO A 330 10.76 7.32 5.33
CA PRO A 330 11.68 8.17 4.57
C PRO A 330 11.82 9.58 5.14
N LEU A 331 10.72 10.18 5.64
CA LEU A 331 10.73 11.48 6.29
C LEU A 331 11.57 11.49 7.57
N TRP A 332 11.37 10.49 8.45
CA TRP A 332 12.20 10.36 9.64
C TRP A 332 13.66 10.10 9.29
N TYR A 333 13.96 9.25 8.30
CA TYR A 333 15.34 9.07 7.83
C TYR A 333 15.97 10.41 7.41
N ALA A 334 15.26 11.20 6.60
CA ALA A 334 15.75 12.50 6.14
C ALA A 334 16.01 13.49 7.31
N GLN A 335 15.22 13.43 8.39
CA GLN A 335 15.41 14.29 9.55
C GLN A 335 16.50 13.75 10.52
N GLU A 336 16.41 12.48 10.89
CA GLU A 336 17.26 11.85 11.92
C GLU A 336 18.70 11.67 11.40
N VAL A 337 18.86 11.23 10.15
CA VAL A 337 20.17 10.89 9.57
C VAL A 337 20.73 12.06 8.75
N GLU A 338 19.97 12.59 7.80
CA GLU A 338 20.46 13.61 6.84
C GLU A 338 20.33 15.05 7.37
N GLY A 339 19.56 15.26 8.44
CA GLY A 339 19.39 16.59 9.06
C GLY A 339 18.54 17.58 8.26
N ILE A 340 17.73 17.10 7.31
CA ILE A 340 16.90 17.93 6.45
C ILE A 340 15.65 18.40 7.23
N ARG A 341 15.40 19.72 7.27
CA ARG A 341 14.15 20.31 7.79
C ARG A 341 13.71 19.75 9.15
N ARG A 342 14.63 19.76 10.12
CA ARG A 342 14.39 19.35 11.52
C ARG A 342 13.40 20.25 12.28
N ASP A 343 12.98 21.36 11.67
CA ASP A 343 11.93 22.25 12.15
C ASP A 343 10.51 21.69 11.93
N VAL A 344 10.31 20.90 10.86
CA VAL A 344 8.99 20.34 10.51
C VAL A 344 8.65 19.17 11.44
N ARG A 345 7.46 19.19 12.06
CA ARG A 345 7.00 18.06 12.87
C ARG A 345 6.28 17.03 11.99
N VAL A 346 6.88 15.86 11.81
CA VAL A 346 6.25 14.72 11.12
C VAL A 346 5.38 13.93 12.10
N VAL A 347 4.08 13.80 11.79
CA VAL A 347 3.07 13.16 12.65
C VAL A 347 2.39 12.03 11.88
N ASN A 348 2.70 10.78 12.24
CA ASN A 348 2.08 9.60 11.64
C ASN A 348 0.69 9.34 12.23
N LEU A 349 -0.33 9.37 11.38
CA LEU A 349 -1.73 9.26 11.77
C LEU A 349 -2.10 7.86 12.28
N SER A 350 -1.53 6.79 11.72
CA SER A 350 -1.75 5.42 12.22
C SER A 350 -1.22 5.24 13.65
N LEU A 351 -0.18 5.97 14.02
CA LEU A 351 0.40 5.93 15.37
C LEU A 351 -0.23 6.98 16.30
N LEU A 352 -0.79 8.08 15.78
CA LEU A 352 -1.43 9.15 16.56
C LEU A 352 -2.65 8.67 17.36
N GLY A 353 -3.23 7.52 17.01
CA GLY A 353 -4.25 6.87 17.82
C GLY A 353 -3.71 6.12 19.04
N THR A 354 -2.39 6.01 19.20
CA THR A 354 -1.77 5.37 20.37
C THR A 354 -1.43 6.40 21.42
N ASP A 355 -1.58 6.01 22.68
CA ASP A 355 -1.34 6.88 23.84
C ASP A 355 0.14 7.33 23.93
N TRP A 356 1.08 6.40 23.76
CA TRP A 356 2.51 6.66 23.84
C TRP A 356 3.02 7.58 22.73
N TYR A 357 2.45 7.52 21.53
CA TYR A 357 2.88 8.38 20.42
C TYR A 357 2.28 9.78 20.54
N THR A 358 1.00 9.86 20.91
CA THR A 358 0.34 11.15 21.21
C THR A 358 1.10 11.91 22.29
N GLU A 359 1.49 11.24 23.37
CA GLU A 359 2.26 11.86 24.44
C GLU A 359 3.65 12.32 23.96
N GLN A 360 4.32 11.54 23.10
CA GLN A 360 5.60 11.93 22.49
C GLN A 360 5.48 13.19 21.62
N MET A 361 4.31 13.46 21.02
CA MET A 361 4.09 14.68 20.24
C MET A 361 4.04 15.96 21.09
N LYS A 362 3.85 15.83 22.40
CA LYS A 362 3.93 16.95 23.36
C LYS A 362 5.36 17.30 23.75
N TRP A 363 6.36 16.58 23.23
CA TRP A 363 7.76 16.84 23.53
C TRP A 363 8.43 17.62 22.39
N LYS A 364 9.37 18.50 22.76
CA LYS A 364 10.27 19.12 21.79
C LYS A 364 11.10 18.02 21.12
N ALA A 365 11.20 18.05 19.80
CA ALA A 365 12.04 17.12 19.05
C ALA A 365 12.84 17.90 18.02
N TYR A 366 14.16 17.79 18.11
CA TYR A 366 15.10 18.60 17.33
C TYR A 366 14.77 20.10 17.49
N ASP A 367 14.59 20.80 16.36
CA ASP A 367 14.27 22.23 16.31
C ASP A 367 12.75 22.48 16.38
N SER A 368 11.93 21.42 16.27
CA SER A 368 10.48 21.51 16.28
C SER A 368 9.91 21.56 17.69
N ASP A 369 9.14 22.60 17.98
CA ASP A 369 8.46 22.77 19.27
C ASP A 369 7.36 21.70 19.50
N PRO A 370 6.95 21.47 20.76
CA PRO A 370 5.80 20.63 21.09
C PRO A 370 4.55 20.94 20.26
N LEU A 371 3.76 19.91 19.94
CA LEU A 371 2.44 20.12 19.36
C LEU A 371 1.49 20.76 20.39
N PRO A 372 0.52 21.58 19.95
CA PRO A 372 -0.43 22.26 20.83
C PRO A 372 -1.54 21.30 21.32
N ILE A 373 -1.16 20.16 21.90
CA ILE A 373 -2.11 19.20 22.48
C ILE A 373 -2.30 19.59 23.95
N THR A 374 -3.51 20.02 24.29
CA THR A 374 -3.84 20.49 25.64
C THR A 374 -4.40 19.40 26.54
N MET A 375 -4.93 18.33 25.94
CA MET A 375 -5.41 17.17 26.69
C MET A 375 -4.32 16.51 27.54
N ASP A 376 -4.70 16.15 28.77
CA ASP A 376 -3.87 15.36 29.68
C ASP A 376 -3.78 13.90 29.24
N PHE A 377 -2.69 13.23 29.62
CA PHE A 377 -2.40 11.85 29.20
C PHE A 377 -3.56 10.88 29.47
N ASP A 378 -4.26 11.06 30.60
CA ASP A 378 -5.37 10.20 31.00
C ASP A 378 -6.64 10.34 30.16
N LYS A 379 -6.73 11.38 29.32
CA LYS A 379 -7.84 11.57 28.40
C LYS A 379 -7.77 10.70 27.16
N PHE A 380 -6.59 10.15 26.86
CA PHE A 380 -6.34 9.43 25.62
C PHE A 380 -5.52 8.13 25.79
N VAL A 381 -5.38 7.62 27.03
CA VAL A 381 -4.86 6.26 27.31
C VAL A 381 -5.63 5.22 26.48
N GLN A 382 -4.98 4.12 26.12
CA GLN A 382 -5.63 2.98 25.46
C GLN A 382 -6.96 2.58 26.15
N GLY A 383 -8.04 2.46 25.37
CA GLY A 383 -9.41 2.18 25.84
C GLY A 383 -10.24 3.41 26.20
N ILE A 384 -9.64 4.61 26.25
CA ILE A 384 -10.34 5.87 26.52
C ILE A 384 -10.41 6.66 25.22
N ARG A 385 -11.63 7.00 24.78
CA ARG A 385 -11.88 7.76 23.55
C ARG A 385 -11.19 7.13 22.31
N ASP A 386 -11.05 5.81 22.29
CA ASP A 386 -10.56 5.06 21.11
C ASP A 386 -11.51 5.29 19.92
N VAL A 387 -12.81 5.40 20.22
CA VAL A 387 -13.89 5.77 19.32
C VAL A 387 -14.76 6.83 19.99
N VAL A 388 -15.07 7.90 19.26
CA VAL A 388 -16.00 8.96 19.66
C VAL A 388 -17.15 8.99 18.66
N TYR A 389 -18.35 8.62 19.11
CA TYR A 389 -19.52 8.53 18.23
C TYR A 389 -20.05 9.91 17.87
N ILE A 390 -20.59 10.06 16.67
CA ILE A 390 -21.27 11.29 16.27
C ILE A 390 -22.76 11.10 16.56
N ILE A 391 -23.27 11.85 17.53
CA ILE A 391 -24.70 11.84 17.90
C ILE A 391 -25.19 13.27 17.79
N ASP A 392 -25.76 13.60 16.63
CA ASP A 392 -26.20 14.96 16.35
C ASP A 392 -27.42 15.35 17.20
N LYS A 393 -27.18 16.18 18.22
CA LYS A 393 -28.20 16.70 19.13
C LYS A 393 -28.51 18.18 18.88
N VAL A 394 -27.64 18.89 18.16
CA VAL A 394 -27.75 20.35 18.01
C VAL A 394 -27.91 20.79 16.55
N ASN A 395 -27.54 19.97 15.57
CA ASN A 395 -27.71 20.16 14.13
C ASN A 395 -27.29 21.55 13.61
N LYS A 396 -26.21 22.11 14.17
CA LYS A 396 -25.65 23.40 13.74
C LYS A 396 -24.13 23.42 13.92
N PRO A 397 -23.39 24.20 13.10
CA PRO A 397 -21.94 24.32 13.25
C PRO A 397 -21.54 24.84 14.63
N TYR A 398 -20.55 24.20 15.27
CA TYR A 398 -19.97 24.63 16.55
C TYR A 398 -18.47 24.85 16.45
N GLU A 399 -17.97 25.80 17.24
CA GLU A 399 -16.53 26.09 17.33
C GLU A 399 -15.75 24.84 17.73
N LEU A 400 -14.75 24.49 16.90
CA LEU A 400 -13.96 23.28 17.04
C LEU A 400 -13.34 23.15 18.44
N LYS A 401 -12.79 24.26 18.96
CA LYS A 401 -12.20 24.29 20.30
C LYS A 401 -13.19 23.87 21.39
N ARG A 402 -14.42 24.38 21.33
CA ARG A 402 -15.47 24.00 22.29
C ARG A 402 -15.89 22.54 22.14
N LEU A 403 -15.86 22.00 20.92
CA LEU A 403 -16.16 20.59 20.68
C LEU A 403 -15.06 19.69 21.27
N MET A 404 -13.78 20.07 21.13
CA MET A 404 -12.68 19.32 21.73
C MET A 404 -12.68 19.41 23.26
N ASP A 405 -12.98 20.59 23.83
CA ASP A 405 -13.20 20.76 25.27
C ASP A 405 -14.36 19.87 25.77
N PHE A 406 -15.46 19.79 24.99
CA PHE A 406 -16.62 18.94 25.29
C PHE A 406 -16.25 17.45 25.30
N VAL A 407 -15.51 16.99 24.28
CA VAL A 407 -15.09 15.59 24.18
C VAL A 407 -14.06 15.24 25.26
N GLY A 408 -13.12 16.14 25.57
CA GLY A 408 -12.09 15.94 26.60
C GLY A 408 -12.62 15.98 28.05
N SER A 409 -13.85 16.43 28.26
CA SER A 409 -14.51 16.47 29.57
C SER A 409 -14.91 15.07 30.06
N ASP A 410 -14.74 14.81 31.36
CA ASP A 410 -15.23 13.60 32.03
C ASP A 410 -16.59 13.81 32.73
N ASN A 411 -17.21 14.99 32.57
CA ASN A 411 -18.53 15.27 33.12
C ASN A 411 -19.57 14.30 32.50
N PRO A 412 -20.39 13.61 33.30
CA PRO A 412 -21.47 12.77 32.79
C PRO A 412 -22.42 13.46 31.81
N GLU A 413 -22.61 14.78 31.92
CA GLU A 413 -23.45 15.57 31.01
C GLU A 413 -22.86 15.72 29.60
N THR A 414 -21.54 15.60 29.46
CA THR A 414 -20.86 15.63 28.16
C THR A 414 -20.74 14.23 27.54
N ARG A 415 -21.35 13.22 28.16
CA ARG A 415 -21.37 11.83 27.68
C ARG A 415 -22.78 11.37 27.35
N HIS A 416 -22.89 10.40 26.47
CA HIS A 416 -24.16 9.80 26.11
C HIS A 416 -24.34 8.49 26.89
N ARG A 417 -25.48 8.34 27.58
CA ARG A 417 -25.82 7.10 28.28
C ARG A 417 -26.56 6.18 27.32
N THR A 418 -25.97 5.03 27.01
CA THR A 418 -26.57 4.00 26.15
C THR A 418 -27.78 3.35 26.84
N PRO A 419 -28.69 2.69 26.09
CA PRO A 419 -29.81 1.94 26.67
C PRO A 419 -29.39 0.89 27.70
N ASN A 420 -28.17 0.34 27.55
CA ASN A 420 -27.59 -0.65 28.47
C ASN A 420 -26.98 -0.01 29.73
N GLY A 421 -27.03 1.32 29.85
CA GLY A 421 -26.61 2.08 31.02
C GLY A 421 -25.15 2.55 30.98
N GLU A 422 -24.39 2.22 29.94
CA GLU A 422 -22.99 2.61 29.77
C GLU A 422 -22.86 4.06 29.28
N TYR A 423 -21.78 4.74 29.65
CA TYR A 423 -21.48 6.07 29.14
C TYR A 423 -20.46 5.97 28.01
N ILE A 424 -20.81 6.58 26.87
CA ILE A 424 -19.91 6.71 25.71
C ILE A 424 -19.59 8.18 25.46
N ASP A 425 -18.37 8.44 25.01
CA ASP A 425 -17.97 9.76 24.54
C ASP A 425 -18.56 10.00 23.14
N TYR A 426 -19.05 11.21 22.90
CA TYR A 426 -19.69 11.55 21.63
C TYR A 426 -19.41 12.99 21.21
N LEU A 427 -19.50 13.25 19.90
CA LEU A 427 -19.58 14.59 19.33
C LEU A 427 -21.06 14.98 19.19
N PRO A 428 -21.48 16.14 19.74
CA PRO A 428 -22.88 16.55 19.73
C PRO A 428 -23.38 17.05 18.37
N THR A 429 -22.50 17.16 17.38
CA THR A 429 -22.81 17.48 15.99
C THR A 429 -21.66 17.02 15.09
N ASN A 430 -21.95 16.74 13.82
CA ASN A 430 -20.94 16.52 12.78
C ASN A 430 -20.54 17.80 12.03
N LYS A 431 -21.15 18.95 12.35
CA LYS A 431 -20.87 20.25 11.71
C LYS A 431 -19.90 21.04 12.57
N LEU A 432 -18.69 21.22 12.06
CA LEU A 432 -17.59 21.88 12.77
C LEU A 432 -17.36 23.25 12.16
N LYS A 433 -16.91 24.20 12.98
CA LYS A 433 -16.42 25.48 12.49
C LYS A 433 -15.21 26.02 13.23
N ILE A 434 -14.46 26.88 12.55
CA ILE A 434 -13.41 27.74 13.11
C ILE A 434 -13.69 29.17 12.65
N THR A 435 -13.90 30.08 13.60
CA THR A 435 -13.94 31.52 13.29
C THR A 435 -12.55 32.02 12.88
N VAL A 436 -12.47 32.78 11.80
CA VAL A 436 -11.21 33.23 11.19
C VAL A 436 -11.01 34.72 11.43
N ASP A 437 -9.88 35.08 12.03
CA ASP A 437 -9.41 36.47 12.11
C ASP A 437 -8.54 36.79 10.88
N LYS A 438 -9.06 37.61 9.97
CA LYS A 438 -8.38 37.96 8.71
C LYS A 438 -7.05 38.69 8.95
N ASP A 439 -6.98 39.55 9.95
CA ASP A 439 -5.76 40.31 10.26
C ASP A 439 -4.68 39.38 10.83
N LEU A 440 -5.09 38.41 11.66
CA LEU A 440 -4.20 37.36 12.14
C LEU A 440 -3.67 36.49 10.98
N ILE A 441 -4.54 36.04 10.09
CA ILE A 441 -4.18 35.19 8.93
C ILE A 441 -3.16 35.88 8.02
N LEU A 442 -3.36 37.18 7.75
CA LEU A 442 -2.45 37.97 6.92
C LEU A 442 -1.14 38.29 7.64
N SER A 443 -1.19 38.68 8.92
CA SER A 443 0.02 38.99 9.70
C SER A 443 0.93 37.77 9.91
N LYS A 444 0.34 36.57 10.00
CA LYS A 444 1.06 35.29 10.10
C LYS A 444 1.49 34.72 8.75
N GLY A 445 1.14 35.38 7.63
CA GLY A 445 1.51 34.91 6.28
C GLY A 445 0.88 33.56 5.91
N VAL A 446 -0.28 33.21 6.48
CA VAL A 446 -0.98 31.97 6.14
C VAL A 446 -1.52 32.03 4.71
N VAL A 447 -2.02 33.19 4.32
CA VAL A 447 -2.51 33.49 2.98
C VAL A 447 -1.75 34.70 2.44
N LYS A 448 -1.32 34.65 1.18
CA LYS A 448 -0.66 35.78 0.51
C LYS A 448 -1.64 36.97 0.37
N PRO A 449 -1.16 38.24 0.46
CA PRO A 449 -2.02 39.42 0.33
C PRO A 449 -2.89 39.44 -0.94
N GLU A 450 -2.37 38.92 -2.06
CA GLU A 450 -3.09 38.80 -3.33
C GLU A 450 -4.37 37.94 -3.26
N ASN A 451 -4.46 37.05 -2.27
CA ASN A 451 -5.60 36.15 -2.04
C ASN A 451 -6.42 36.57 -0.80
N ALA A 452 -6.19 37.76 -0.24
CA ALA A 452 -6.86 38.20 0.99
C ALA A 452 -8.39 38.25 0.86
N ASN A 453 -8.89 38.57 -0.34
CA ASN A 453 -10.32 38.58 -0.67
C ASN A 453 -10.99 37.19 -0.66
N LEU A 454 -10.20 36.11 -0.72
CA LEU A 454 -10.69 34.74 -0.71
C LEU A 454 -10.79 34.16 0.72
N ILE A 455 -10.30 34.90 1.73
CA ILE A 455 -10.36 34.45 3.12
C ILE A 455 -11.81 34.48 3.60
N VAL A 456 -12.30 33.32 4.03
CA VAL A 456 -13.64 33.19 4.62
C VAL A 456 -13.66 33.72 6.05
N ASP A 457 -14.81 34.23 6.50
CA ASP A 457 -14.99 34.66 7.89
C ASP A 457 -15.05 33.47 8.86
N GLU A 458 -15.58 32.33 8.38
CA GLU A 458 -15.68 31.09 9.13
C GLU A 458 -15.33 29.91 8.23
N MET A 459 -14.39 29.06 8.67
CA MET A 459 -14.20 27.75 8.05
C MET A 459 -15.26 26.81 8.61
N GLN A 460 -16.15 26.31 7.77
CA GLN A 460 -17.18 25.33 8.15
C GLN A 460 -17.05 24.05 7.32
N TRP A 461 -17.10 22.90 7.98
CA TRP A 461 -17.09 21.60 7.32
C TRP A 461 -17.89 20.56 8.10
N THR A 462 -18.13 19.41 7.44
CA THR A 462 -18.91 18.32 8.01
C THR A 462 -18.08 17.05 8.03
N ILE A 463 -18.14 16.31 9.13
CA ILE A 463 -17.58 14.96 9.22
C ILE A 463 -18.63 13.97 8.70
N ASN A 464 -18.33 13.31 7.58
CA ASN A 464 -19.23 12.35 6.93
C ASN A 464 -19.00 10.92 7.45
N LYS A 465 -19.02 10.74 8.78
CA LYS A 465 -18.79 9.47 9.47
C LYS A 465 -19.79 9.31 10.62
N GLU A 466 -20.00 8.08 11.08
CA GLU A 466 -20.83 7.79 12.27
C GLU A 466 -20.03 7.94 13.57
N TYR A 467 -18.71 7.90 13.48
CA TYR A 467 -17.79 8.08 14.59
C TYR A 467 -16.45 8.60 14.07
N ILE A 468 -15.64 9.14 14.98
CA ILE A 468 -14.23 9.41 14.73
C ILE A 468 -13.37 8.52 15.64
N GLN A 469 -12.20 8.14 15.15
CA GLN A 469 -11.19 7.43 15.92
C GLN A 469 -10.29 8.41 16.68
N LYS A 470 -9.53 7.90 17.66
CA LYS A 470 -8.66 8.74 18.50
C LYS A 470 -7.64 9.55 17.70
N ASN A 471 -7.04 8.99 16.66
CA ASN A 471 -6.12 9.70 15.78
C ASN A 471 -6.80 10.92 15.13
N GLU A 472 -8.03 10.78 14.66
CA GLU A 472 -8.82 11.87 14.07
C GLU A 472 -9.20 12.93 15.12
N MET A 473 -9.57 12.50 16.33
CA MET A 473 -9.79 13.39 17.47
C MET A 473 -8.52 14.20 17.80
N MET A 474 -7.35 13.57 17.76
CA MET A 474 -6.07 14.26 18.00
C MET A 474 -5.71 15.25 16.89
N VAL A 475 -6.03 14.96 15.63
CA VAL A 475 -5.91 15.95 14.54
C VAL A 475 -6.77 17.18 14.82
N LEU A 476 -8.04 16.96 15.21
CA LEU A 476 -8.96 18.04 15.55
C LEU A 476 -8.49 18.85 16.77
N GLU A 477 -7.97 18.19 17.81
CA GLU A 477 -7.38 18.82 19.00
C GLU A 477 -6.17 19.71 18.65
N ILE A 478 -5.27 19.23 17.77
CA ILE A 478 -4.12 20.01 17.31
C ILE A 478 -4.58 21.25 16.53
N ILE A 479 -5.55 21.09 15.62
CA ILE A 479 -6.09 22.22 14.83
C ILE A 479 -6.78 23.22 15.74
N ALA A 480 -7.58 22.75 16.70
CA ALA A 480 -8.33 23.58 17.66
C ALA A 480 -7.44 24.54 18.48
N ASN A 481 -6.21 24.11 18.76
CA ASN A 481 -5.28 24.81 19.65
C ASN A 481 -4.07 25.42 18.91
N SER A 482 -4.00 25.28 17.59
CA SER A 482 -2.89 25.81 16.77
C SER A 482 -2.88 27.35 16.69
N ASN A 483 -4.06 27.99 16.68
CA ASN A 483 -4.21 29.44 16.46
C ASN A 483 -3.44 29.98 15.25
N TRP A 484 -3.21 29.15 14.23
CA TRP A 484 -2.42 29.48 13.04
C TRP A 484 -0.95 29.85 13.32
N GLU A 485 -0.44 29.56 14.52
CA GLU A 485 0.97 29.81 14.87
C GLU A 485 1.93 28.91 14.09
N ARG A 486 1.46 27.71 13.73
CA ARG A 486 2.21 26.74 12.93
C ARG A 486 1.42 26.37 11.67
N PRO A 487 2.05 26.41 10.49
CA PRO A 487 1.44 25.90 9.27
C PRO A 487 1.11 24.40 9.40
N ILE A 488 -0.11 24.01 9.06
CA ILE A 488 -0.57 22.61 9.12
C ILE A 488 -0.63 22.05 7.71
N TYR A 489 -0.01 20.89 7.52
CA TYR A 489 0.10 20.20 6.23
C TYR A 489 -0.32 18.74 6.35
N PHE A 490 -0.78 18.20 5.22
CA PHE A 490 -1.14 16.80 5.04
C PHE A 490 -0.45 16.25 3.79
N VAL A 491 0.04 15.02 3.83
CA VAL A 491 0.60 14.34 2.63
C VAL A 491 -0.48 13.89 1.64
N SER A 492 -1.74 13.82 2.09
CA SER A 492 -2.89 13.38 1.30
C SER A 492 -4.15 14.12 1.75
N THR A 493 -5.09 14.28 0.84
CA THR A 493 -6.40 14.89 1.09
C THR A 493 -7.45 13.90 1.60
N GLY A 494 -7.10 12.61 1.72
CA GLY A 494 -8.00 11.57 2.19
C GLY A 494 -7.28 10.36 2.82
N GLY A 495 -8.06 9.41 3.33
CA GLY A 495 -7.60 8.20 4.02
C GLY A 495 -8.17 8.09 5.44
N ASP A 496 -7.45 7.37 6.31
CA ASP A 496 -7.79 7.13 7.73
C ASP A 496 -7.87 8.40 8.60
N SER A 497 -7.62 9.57 8.02
CA SER A 497 -7.55 10.88 8.66
C SER A 497 -8.48 11.93 8.04
N ASP A 498 -9.34 11.56 7.09
CA ASP A 498 -10.28 12.50 6.50
C ASP A 498 -11.33 12.94 7.54
N VAL A 499 -11.09 14.13 8.11
CA VAL A 499 -11.99 14.81 9.04
C VAL A 499 -12.82 15.90 8.34
N GLY A 500 -12.92 15.86 7.01
CA GLY A 500 -13.76 16.74 6.19
C GLY A 500 -13.12 18.08 5.81
N LEU A 501 -11.79 18.20 5.91
CA LEU A 501 -11.06 19.46 5.66
C LEU A 501 -10.71 19.71 4.18
N SER A 502 -11.02 18.77 3.30
CA SER A 502 -10.64 18.76 1.87
C SER A 502 -10.89 20.09 1.14
N ASN A 503 -11.99 20.78 1.44
CA ASN A 503 -12.34 22.07 0.81
C ASN A 503 -11.48 23.27 1.27
N TYR A 504 -10.64 23.09 2.29
CA TYR A 504 -9.75 24.11 2.85
C TYR A 504 -8.27 23.73 2.69
N LEU A 505 -7.98 22.71 1.88
CA LEU A 505 -6.63 22.29 1.56
C LEU A 505 -6.12 23.04 0.32
N GLN A 506 -4.84 23.40 0.34
CA GLN A 506 -4.12 24.01 -0.76
C GLN A 506 -2.91 23.15 -1.13
N HIS A 507 -2.87 22.68 -2.37
CA HIS A 507 -1.76 21.89 -2.90
C HIS A 507 -0.52 22.77 -3.10
N GLU A 508 0.60 22.39 -2.48
CA GLU A 508 1.88 23.12 -2.51
C GLU A 508 3.07 22.26 -2.94
N GLY A 509 2.81 21.16 -3.67
CA GLY A 509 3.85 20.35 -4.33
C GLY A 509 3.72 18.87 -4.00
N PHE A 510 4.25 18.45 -2.86
CA PHE A 510 4.07 17.10 -2.31
C PHE A 510 3.13 17.10 -1.09
N ALA A 511 2.76 18.27 -0.57
CA ALA A 511 1.92 18.40 0.61
C ALA A 511 0.78 19.41 0.39
N TYR A 512 -0.28 19.23 1.17
CA TYR A 512 -1.48 20.06 1.18
C TYR A 512 -1.52 20.89 2.44
N ARG A 513 -1.48 22.23 2.31
CA ARG A 513 -1.57 23.17 3.43
C ARG A 513 -3.03 23.44 3.81
N LEU A 514 -3.35 23.44 5.09
CA LEU A 514 -4.64 23.96 5.57
C LEU A 514 -4.65 25.50 5.50
N VAL A 515 -5.62 26.07 4.80
CA VAL A 515 -5.80 27.52 4.64
C VAL A 515 -7.29 27.91 4.77
N PRO A 516 -7.62 29.12 5.26
CA PRO A 516 -9.00 29.58 5.41
C PRO A 516 -9.59 30.08 4.09
N ILE A 517 -9.45 29.30 3.02
CA ILE A 517 -9.99 29.60 1.69
C ILE A 517 -10.81 28.40 1.25
N LYS A 518 -12.12 28.59 1.06
CA LYS A 518 -13.00 27.52 0.63
C LYS A 518 -12.89 27.33 -0.88
N THR A 519 -12.44 26.16 -1.30
CA THR A 519 -12.41 25.71 -2.69
C THR A 519 -13.12 24.38 -2.77
N GLU A 520 -14.26 24.33 -3.45
CA GLU A 520 -15.01 23.08 -3.60
C GLU A 520 -14.27 22.17 -4.58
N ALA A 521 -14.05 20.92 -4.18
CA ALA A 521 -13.41 19.93 -5.05
C ALA A 521 -14.31 19.65 -6.26
N THR A 522 -13.74 19.73 -7.46
CA THR A 522 -14.43 19.38 -8.71
C THR A 522 -14.65 17.87 -8.81
N ASP A 523 -13.70 17.10 -8.28
CA ASP A 523 -13.69 15.65 -8.26
C ASP A 523 -12.75 15.13 -7.14
N TYR A 524 -12.72 13.80 -6.93
CA TYR A 524 -11.89 13.16 -5.89
C TYR A 524 -10.37 13.26 -6.15
N LEU A 525 -9.96 13.50 -7.39
CA LEU A 525 -8.57 13.63 -7.80
C LEU A 525 -8.06 15.07 -7.66
N SER A 526 -8.93 16.04 -7.87
CA SER A 526 -8.64 17.48 -7.89
C SER A 526 -9.11 18.18 -6.61
N VAL A 527 -8.58 17.75 -5.47
CA VAL A 527 -8.95 18.33 -4.17
C VAL A 527 -8.19 19.63 -3.89
N GLY A 528 -8.90 20.58 -3.27
CA GLY A 528 -8.35 21.85 -2.81
C GLY A 528 -8.00 22.81 -3.95
N ARG A 529 -7.43 23.98 -3.64
CA ARG A 529 -6.82 24.87 -4.66
C ARG A 529 -5.34 24.55 -4.86
N MET A 530 -4.74 25.01 -5.95
CA MET A 530 -3.29 24.90 -6.16
C MET A 530 -2.60 26.26 -5.93
N ASN A 531 -1.46 26.26 -5.22
CA ASN A 531 -0.56 27.41 -5.17
C ASN A 531 0.35 27.41 -6.40
N VAL A 532 -0.19 27.80 -7.56
CA VAL A 532 0.44 27.67 -8.89
C VAL A 532 1.90 28.13 -8.89
N GLY A 533 2.20 29.32 -8.35
CA GLY A 533 3.56 29.85 -8.33
C GLY A 533 4.53 29.02 -7.50
N LYS A 534 4.12 28.60 -6.29
CA LYS A 534 4.97 27.77 -5.42
C LYS A 534 5.18 26.37 -6.01
N VAL A 535 4.12 25.75 -6.53
CA VAL A 535 4.19 24.41 -7.14
C VAL A 535 5.07 24.44 -8.39
N TYR A 536 4.91 25.45 -9.27
CA TYR A 536 5.74 25.60 -10.45
C TYR A 536 7.23 25.70 -10.12
N THR A 537 7.62 26.65 -9.26
CA THR A 537 9.02 26.80 -8.84
C THR A 537 9.55 25.52 -8.20
N ASN A 538 8.75 24.84 -7.38
CA ASN A 538 9.19 23.60 -6.76
C ASN A 538 9.38 22.45 -7.75
N TYR A 539 8.42 22.22 -8.66
CA TYR A 539 8.49 21.14 -9.65
C TYR A 539 9.60 21.35 -10.67
N MET A 540 9.82 22.59 -11.09
CA MET A 540 10.78 22.91 -12.15
C MET A 540 12.22 23.13 -11.64
N GLU A 541 12.40 23.64 -10.42
CA GLU A 541 13.71 24.10 -9.95
C GLU A 541 14.20 23.40 -8.66
N ASN A 542 13.34 23.26 -7.65
CA ASN A 542 13.80 22.89 -6.29
C ASN A 542 13.73 21.39 -5.97
N PHE A 543 12.77 20.67 -6.54
CA PHE A 543 12.52 19.28 -6.18
C PHE A 543 13.50 18.32 -6.83
N LYS A 544 13.75 17.23 -6.09
CA LYS A 544 14.64 16.14 -6.47
C LYS A 544 13.82 14.92 -6.84
N TRP A 545 14.23 14.21 -7.88
CA TRP A 545 13.44 13.12 -8.45
C TRP A 545 14.11 11.76 -8.32
N GLY A 546 15.25 11.64 -7.65
CA GLY A 546 15.87 10.34 -7.39
C GLY A 546 16.44 9.62 -8.62
N GLY A 547 16.63 10.34 -9.73
CA GLY A 547 17.18 9.81 -10.99
C GLY A 547 16.22 8.89 -11.75
N LEU A 548 14.90 9.03 -11.55
CA LEU A 548 13.88 8.19 -12.21
C LEU A 548 13.91 8.28 -13.74
N GLU A 549 14.39 9.42 -14.26
CA GLU A 549 14.61 9.68 -15.69
C GLU A 549 15.87 8.99 -16.24
N SER A 550 16.85 8.70 -15.38
CA SER A 550 18.14 8.16 -15.81
C SER A 550 18.00 6.72 -16.28
N SER A 551 18.62 6.35 -17.40
CA SER A 551 18.66 4.97 -17.89
C SER A 551 19.22 4.00 -16.86
N ASP A 552 20.18 4.45 -16.05
CA ASP A 552 20.99 3.63 -15.16
C ASP A 552 20.29 3.28 -13.85
N VAL A 553 19.16 3.92 -13.54
CA VAL A 553 18.39 3.64 -12.32
C VAL A 553 17.28 2.64 -12.62
N MET A 554 17.33 1.49 -11.95
CA MET A 554 16.27 0.49 -12.01
C MET A 554 15.00 1.01 -11.32
N VAL A 555 13.87 0.94 -12.04
CA VAL A 555 12.54 1.35 -11.57
C VAL A 555 11.71 0.08 -11.39
N ASP A 556 11.51 -0.33 -10.14
CA ASP A 556 10.68 -1.48 -9.79
C ASP A 556 9.20 -1.08 -9.66
N HIS A 557 8.33 -2.10 -9.57
CA HIS A 557 6.90 -1.93 -9.37
C HIS A 557 6.57 -1.04 -8.17
N ASN A 558 7.35 -1.08 -7.08
CA ASN A 558 7.09 -0.25 -5.90
C ASN A 558 7.36 1.23 -6.19
N VAL A 559 8.38 1.55 -6.98
CA VAL A 559 8.66 2.92 -7.44
C VAL A 559 7.54 3.40 -8.37
N GLN A 560 7.14 2.58 -9.35
CA GLN A 560 6.03 2.87 -10.26
C GLN A 560 4.74 3.15 -9.49
N ARG A 561 4.37 2.25 -8.58
CA ARG A 561 3.22 2.37 -7.70
C ARG A 561 3.30 3.62 -6.83
N THR A 562 4.47 3.98 -6.32
CA THR A 562 4.65 5.19 -5.52
C THR A 562 4.40 6.44 -6.35
N ALA A 563 4.95 6.54 -7.56
CA ALA A 563 4.69 7.67 -8.47
C ALA A 563 3.19 7.80 -8.80
N LEU A 564 2.49 6.68 -8.99
CA LEU A 564 1.04 6.64 -9.22
C LEU A 564 0.24 7.09 -7.99
N VAL A 565 0.60 6.63 -6.78
CA VAL A 565 -0.06 7.01 -5.53
C VAL A 565 0.12 8.50 -5.22
N LEU A 566 1.30 9.05 -5.52
CA LEU A 566 1.56 10.50 -5.43
C LEU A 566 0.90 11.30 -6.55
N ARG A 567 0.31 10.61 -7.54
CA ARG A 567 -0.40 11.19 -8.68
C ARG A 567 0.45 12.22 -9.42
N LEU A 568 1.74 11.93 -9.61
CA LEU A 568 2.68 12.91 -10.17
C LEU A 568 2.21 13.44 -11.53
N ARG A 569 1.80 12.56 -12.47
CA ARG A 569 1.24 12.97 -13.77
C ARG A 569 0.03 13.88 -13.61
N SER A 570 -0.95 13.48 -12.80
CA SER A 570 -2.16 14.28 -12.55
C SER A 570 -1.86 15.64 -11.91
N ASN A 571 -0.95 15.73 -10.95
CA ASN A 571 -0.59 16.99 -10.31
C ASN A 571 0.14 17.95 -11.26
N PHE A 572 0.99 17.42 -12.15
CA PHE A 572 1.64 18.21 -13.20
C PHE A 572 0.64 18.67 -14.26
N ASN A 573 -0.27 17.80 -14.71
CA ASN A 573 -1.34 18.18 -15.65
C ASN A 573 -2.22 19.29 -15.07
N ARG A 574 -2.62 19.15 -13.81
CA ARG A 574 -3.42 20.17 -13.11
C ARG A 574 -2.66 21.51 -13.00
N LEU A 575 -1.34 21.49 -12.77
CA LEU A 575 -0.53 22.71 -12.81
C LEU A 575 -0.52 23.33 -14.22
N ALA A 576 -0.36 22.51 -15.25
CA ALA A 576 -0.36 22.96 -16.64
C ALA A 576 -1.72 23.56 -17.05
N GLU A 577 -2.83 22.95 -16.68
CA GLU A 577 -4.19 23.49 -16.91
C GLU A 577 -4.39 24.85 -16.23
N GLU A 578 -3.93 25.03 -14.99
CA GLU A 578 -3.96 26.32 -14.29
C GLU A 578 -3.09 27.38 -14.98
N LEU A 579 -1.97 26.98 -15.57
CA LEU A 579 -1.12 27.86 -16.38
C LEU A 579 -1.78 28.23 -17.72
N ILE A 580 -2.46 27.28 -18.38
CA ILE A 580 -3.25 27.52 -19.59
C ILE A 580 -4.38 28.51 -19.29
N ALA A 581 -5.10 28.33 -18.18
CA ALA A 581 -6.15 29.24 -17.73
C ALA A 581 -5.62 30.67 -17.45
N GLN A 582 -4.33 30.79 -17.10
CA GLN A 582 -3.62 32.06 -16.95
C GLN A 582 -2.99 32.59 -18.25
N ASN A 583 -3.27 31.99 -19.41
CA ASN A 583 -2.66 32.27 -20.71
C ASN A 583 -1.12 32.11 -20.74
N LYS A 584 -0.55 31.24 -19.89
CA LYS A 584 0.89 30.92 -19.84
C LYS A 584 1.17 29.59 -20.53
N ILE A 585 0.85 29.51 -21.82
CA ILE A 585 0.89 28.27 -22.61
C ILE A 585 2.31 27.67 -22.64
N ASP A 586 3.35 28.47 -22.91
CA ASP A 586 4.74 27.97 -22.96
C ASP A 586 5.19 27.33 -21.64
N SER A 587 4.77 27.92 -20.50
CA SER A 587 5.05 27.36 -19.18
C SER A 587 4.27 26.07 -18.94
N ALA A 588 3.02 25.97 -19.41
CA ALA A 588 2.24 24.75 -19.32
C ALA A 588 2.90 23.61 -20.12
N VAL A 589 3.31 23.86 -21.36
CA VAL A 589 4.02 22.86 -22.19
C VAL A 589 5.31 22.41 -21.50
N SER A 590 6.07 23.33 -20.92
CA SER A 590 7.30 23.01 -20.18
C SER A 590 7.05 22.09 -18.98
N VAL A 591 5.94 22.29 -18.25
CA VAL A 591 5.55 21.44 -17.11
C VAL A 591 5.19 20.04 -17.58
N VAL A 592 4.41 19.93 -18.65
CA VAL A 592 3.96 18.65 -19.20
C VAL A 592 5.14 17.87 -19.81
N ASP A 593 6.04 18.54 -20.52
CA ASP A 593 7.27 17.94 -21.04
C ASP A 593 8.15 17.44 -19.88
N ARG A 594 8.26 18.22 -18.81
CA ARG A 594 9.06 17.85 -17.64
C ARG A 594 8.60 16.54 -17.00
N ILE A 595 7.30 16.32 -16.83
CA ILE A 595 6.82 15.07 -16.23
C ILE A 595 6.98 13.87 -17.18
N SER A 596 6.89 14.09 -18.50
CA SER A 596 7.22 13.07 -19.51
C SER A 596 8.69 12.64 -19.44
N GLU A 597 9.60 13.57 -19.21
CA GLU A 597 11.03 13.28 -19.00
C GLU A 597 11.29 12.52 -17.70
N LEU A 598 10.64 12.96 -16.61
CA LEU A 598 10.83 12.38 -15.28
C LEU A 598 10.26 10.97 -15.15
N LEU A 599 9.15 10.69 -15.83
CA LEU A 599 8.45 9.40 -15.80
C LEU A 599 8.29 8.83 -17.22
N PRO A 600 9.41 8.41 -17.84
CA PRO A 600 9.38 7.95 -19.23
C PRO A 600 8.57 6.65 -19.37
N PHE A 601 7.79 6.53 -20.45
CA PHE A 601 6.79 5.46 -20.61
C PHE A 601 7.36 4.04 -20.70
N ASN A 602 8.65 3.90 -21.00
CA ASN A 602 9.35 2.61 -20.96
C ASN A 602 9.67 2.12 -19.53
N LYS A 603 9.68 3.02 -18.54
CA LYS A 603 9.90 2.70 -17.12
C LYS A 603 8.64 2.87 -16.28
N PHE A 604 7.75 3.76 -16.69
CA PHE A 604 6.47 4.02 -16.04
C PHE A 604 5.37 3.81 -17.07
N PRO A 605 4.76 2.62 -17.13
CA PRO A 605 3.72 2.29 -18.09
C PRO A 605 2.58 3.32 -18.11
N TYR A 606 1.81 3.29 -19.19
CA TYR A 606 0.64 4.15 -19.34
C TYR A 606 -0.36 3.88 -18.21
N ASP A 607 -0.89 4.95 -17.63
CA ASP A 607 -1.89 4.89 -16.57
C ASP A 607 -3.07 5.81 -16.89
N ILE A 608 -4.10 5.78 -16.03
CA ILE A 608 -5.31 6.58 -16.20
C ILE A 608 -5.04 8.10 -16.26
N PHE A 609 -3.96 8.59 -15.65
CA PHE A 609 -3.59 10.00 -15.68
C PHE A 609 -2.89 10.40 -16.98
N THR A 610 -2.41 9.45 -17.78
CA THR A 610 -1.89 9.73 -19.11
C THR A 610 -2.97 10.29 -20.05
N ILE A 611 -4.25 9.96 -19.82
CA ILE A 611 -5.36 10.55 -20.57
C ILE A 611 -5.40 12.08 -20.39
N GLY A 612 -5.35 12.56 -19.15
CA GLY A 612 -5.30 13.99 -18.87
C GLY A 612 -4.04 14.66 -19.43
N HIS A 613 -2.93 13.92 -19.53
CA HIS A 613 -1.69 14.40 -20.14
C HIS A 613 -1.86 14.66 -21.64
N ILE A 614 -2.52 13.74 -22.35
CA ILE A 614 -2.87 13.89 -23.77
C ILE A 614 -3.78 15.11 -23.97
N GLU A 615 -4.85 15.22 -23.18
CA GLU A 615 -5.79 16.35 -23.27
C GLU A 615 -5.10 17.68 -22.96
N THR A 616 -4.19 17.71 -21.99
CA THR A 616 -3.41 18.91 -21.66
C THR A 616 -2.55 19.36 -22.84
N TYR A 617 -1.88 18.44 -23.55
CA TYR A 617 -1.14 18.80 -24.77
C TYR A 617 -2.05 19.38 -25.86
N TYR A 618 -3.22 18.80 -26.10
CA TYR A 618 -4.17 19.38 -27.05
C TYR A 618 -4.64 20.78 -26.62
N ASN A 619 -4.95 20.96 -25.33
CA ASN A 619 -5.36 22.26 -24.77
C ASN A 619 -4.25 23.31 -24.86
N ALA A 620 -2.98 22.88 -24.86
CA ALA A 620 -1.82 23.74 -25.09
C ALA A 620 -1.49 23.96 -26.58
N ASN A 621 -2.29 23.42 -27.52
CA ASN A 621 -2.05 23.41 -28.97
C ASN A 621 -0.82 22.61 -29.42
N GLU A 622 -0.34 21.67 -28.62
CA GLU A 622 0.77 20.74 -28.94
C GLU A 622 0.23 19.45 -29.59
N THR A 623 -0.47 19.61 -30.72
CA THR A 623 -1.23 18.52 -31.38
C THR A 623 -0.36 17.33 -31.77
N VAL A 624 0.88 17.56 -32.25
CA VAL A 624 1.78 16.47 -32.66
C VAL A 624 2.16 15.60 -31.46
N LYS A 625 2.58 16.23 -30.35
CA LYS A 625 2.92 15.51 -29.11
C LYS A 625 1.71 14.76 -28.54
N ALA A 626 0.53 15.37 -28.60
CA ALA A 626 -0.71 14.73 -28.15
C ALA A 626 -1.06 13.50 -29.00
N ASN A 627 -0.97 13.60 -30.33
CA ASN A 627 -1.22 12.50 -31.27
C ASN A 627 -0.22 11.35 -31.08
N ASP A 628 1.06 11.66 -30.90
CA ASP A 628 2.11 10.66 -30.67
C ASP A 628 1.86 9.90 -29.36
N LEU A 629 1.53 10.61 -28.29
CA LEU A 629 1.26 10.00 -26.98
C LEU A 629 -0.03 9.16 -26.99
N LEU A 630 -1.09 9.65 -27.62
CA LEU A 630 -2.36 8.94 -27.80
C LEU A 630 -2.13 7.66 -28.60
N THR A 631 -1.39 7.74 -29.70
CA THR A 631 -1.04 6.59 -30.54
C THR A 631 -0.23 5.55 -29.76
N GLY A 632 0.75 5.99 -28.97
CA GLY A 632 1.52 5.11 -28.08
C GLY A 632 0.63 4.35 -27.08
N TYR A 633 -0.29 5.05 -26.43
CA TYR A 633 -1.20 4.43 -25.47
C TYR A 633 -2.25 3.52 -26.14
N ALA A 634 -2.76 3.89 -27.31
CA ALA A 634 -3.70 3.06 -28.06
C ALA A 634 -3.05 1.74 -28.49
N ASN A 635 -1.82 1.79 -29.01
CA ASN A 635 -1.05 0.58 -29.36
C ASN A 635 -0.78 -0.29 -28.13
N TYR A 636 -0.43 0.31 -27.00
CA TYR A 636 -0.26 -0.41 -25.73
C TYR A 636 -1.53 -1.19 -25.34
N CYS A 637 -2.70 -0.57 -25.41
CA CYS A 637 -3.97 -1.25 -25.14
C CYS A 637 -4.25 -2.38 -26.14
N ILE A 638 -3.95 -2.17 -27.43
CA ILE A 638 -4.12 -3.19 -28.47
C ILE A 638 -3.23 -4.40 -28.20
N GLU A 639 -1.94 -4.20 -27.90
CA GLU A 639 -0.99 -5.27 -27.58
C GLU A 639 -1.48 -6.11 -26.38
N ASN A 640 -1.98 -5.45 -25.34
CA ASN A 640 -2.57 -6.13 -24.19
C ASN A 640 -3.82 -6.95 -24.57
N LEU A 641 -4.74 -6.35 -25.35
CA LEU A 641 -5.96 -7.04 -25.79
C LEU A 641 -5.64 -8.25 -26.69
N GLU A 642 -4.69 -8.11 -27.62
CA GLU A 642 -4.21 -9.22 -28.44
C GLU A 642 -3.67 -10.38 -27.60
N TYR A 643 -2.87 -10.07 -26.57
CA TYR A 643 -2.41 -11.06 -25.61
C TYR A 643 -3.57 -11.74 -24.89
N PHE A 644 -4.49 -10.96 -24.29
CA PHE A 644 -5.60 -11.49 -23.51
C PHE A 644 -6.53 -12.37 -24.33
N TYR A 645 -6.90 -11.95 -25.54
CA TYR A 645 -7.76 -12.75 -26.44
C TYR A 645 -7.05 -13.98 -27.01
N SER A 646 -5.71 -14.05 -26.94
CA SER A 646 -4.95 -15.26 -27.28
C SER A 646 -5.00 -16.34 -26.19
N LEU A 647 -5.45 -16.00 -24.98
CA LEU A 647 -5.55 -16.93 -23.85
C LEU A 647 -6.72 -17.90 -24.01
N LYS A 648 -6.69 -19.01 -23.24
CA LYS A 648 -7.81 -19.97 -23.20
C LYS A 648 -9.04 -19.31 -22.53
N PRO A 649 -10.28 -19.75 -22.84
CA PRO A 649 -11.49 -19.13 -22.30
C PRO A 649 -11.55 -19.03 -20.76
N TYR A 650 -11.00 -20.02 -20.05
CA TYR A 650 -10.96 -19.96 -18.58
C TYR A 650 -9.93 -18.96 -18.04
N GLN A 651 -8.84 -18.71 -18.78
CA GLN A 651 -7.82 -17.72 -18.44
C GLN A 651 -8.30 -16.31 -18.78
N GLN A 652 -9.04 -16.13 -19.87
CA GLN A 652 -9.69 -14.86 -20.21
C GLN A 652 -10.61 -14.39 -19.07
N ARG A 653 -11.37 -15.30 -18.45
CA ARG A 653 -12.18 -14.98 -17.25
C ARG A 653 -11.35 -14.54 -16.03
N MET A 654 -10.07 -14.94 -15.95
CA MET A 654 -9.19 -14.48 -14.86
C MET A 654 -8.67 -13.05 -15.07
N VAL A 655 -8.68 -12.57 -16.32
CA VAL A 655 -8.21 -11.22 -16.73
C VAL A 655 -9.34 -10.38 -17.33
N GLU A 656 -10.59 -10.68 -16.96
CA GLU A 656 -11.77 -10.00 -17.50
C GLU A 656 -11.78 -8.50 -17.17
N TYR A 657 -11.28 -8.16 -15.97
CA TYR A 657 -11.07 -6.77 -15.56
C TYR A 657 -10.09 -6.07 -16.50
N ASP A 658 -8.95 -6.69 -16.81
CA ASP A 658 -7.92 -6.10 -17.68
C ASP A 658 -8.39 -5.93 -19.12
N ILE A 659 -9.16 -6.91 -19.65
CA ILE A 659 -9.81 -6.81 -20.96
C ILE A 659 -10.78 -5.62 -20.98
N SER A 660 -11.61 -5.50 -19.95
CA SER A 660 -12.61 -4.42 -19.85
C SER A 660 -11.92 -3.06 -19.76
N LEU A 661 -10.89 -2.94 -18.92
CA LEU A 661 -10.13 -1.71 -18.71
C LEU A 661 -9.42 -1.27 -20.00
N ASN A 662 -8.66 -2.15 -20.66
CA ASN A 662 -7.94 -1.79 -21.89
C ASN A 662 -8.91 -1.44 -23.04
N THR A 663 -10.07 -2.10 -23.10
CA THR A 663 -11.11 -1.78 -24.09
C THR A 663 -11.71 -0.40 -23.84
N GLN A 664 -12.04 -0.08 -22.58
CA GLN A 664 -12.59 1.24 -22.20
C GLN A 664 -11.58 2.36 -22.43
N VAL A 665 -10.32 2.15 -22.09
CA VAL A 665 -9.25 3.13 -22.34
C VAL A 665 -9.07 3.36 -23.84
N LEU A 666 -9.00 2.28 -24.65
CA LEU A 666 -8.90 2.42 -26.11
C LEU A 666 -10.10 3.18 -26.70
N GLN A 667 -11.31 2.91 -26.19
CA GLN A 667 -12.52 3.65 -26.56
C GLN A 667 -12.41 5.14 -26.21
N GLU A 668 -11.92 5.47 -25.02
CA GLU A 668 -11.73 6.86 -24.59
C GLU A 668 -10.69 7.58 -25.45
N LEU A 669 -9.58 6.92 -25.79
CA LEU A 669 -8.54 7.49 -26.67
C LEU A 669 -9.09 7.81 -28.07
N VAL A 670 -9.88 6.91 -28.66
CA VAL A 670 -10.57 7.17 -29.94
C VAL A 670 -11.58 8.31 -29.79
N GLY A 671 -12.28 8.37 -28.66
CA GLY A 671 -13.19 9.47 -28.31
C GLY A 671 -12.47 10.82 -28.25
N ILE A 672 -11.30 10.88 -27.61
CA ILE A 672 -10.44 12.06 -27.52
C ILE A 672 -9.99 12.50 -28.91
N ALA A 673 -9.48 11.59 -29.73
CA ALA A 673 -9.09 11.90 -31.10
C ALA A 673 -10.26 12.55 -31.87
N SER A 674 -11.48 12.03 -31.70
CA SER A 674 -12.68 12.64 -32.28
C SER A 674 -13.01 14.02 -31.71
N ARG A 675 -12.95 14.22 -30.39
CA ARG A 675 -13.27 15.50 -29.73
C ARG A 675 -12.33 16.63 -30.16
N TYR A 676 -11.05 16.31 -30.39
CA TYR A 676 -10.02 17.25 -30.83
C TYR A 676 -9.81 17.27 -32.35
N GLY A 677 -10.71 16.64 -33.13
CA GLY A 677 -10.71 16.71 -34.60
C GLY A 677 -9.57 15.97 -35.31
N GLN A 678 -8.96 14.98 -34.65
CA GLN A 678 -7.85 14.18 -35.17
C GLN A 678 -8.36 12.94 -35.91
N GLU A 679 -8.99 13.15 -37.07
CA GLU A 679 -9.68 12.08 -37.81
C GLU A 679 -8.74 10.97 -38.32
N ASP A 680 -7.49 11.31 -38.65
CA ASP A 680 -6.48 10.34 -39.09
C ASP A 680 -6.14 9.33 -37.97
N VAL A 681 -5.89 9.85 -36.76
CA VAL A 681 -5.58 9.05 -35.56
C VAL A 681 -6.80 8.22 -35.15
N LYS A 682 -7.99 8.80 -35.20
CA LYS A 682 -9.25 8.08 -34.95
C LYS A 682 -9.42 6.91 -35.92
N SER A 683 -9.30 7.18 -37.23
CA SER A 683 -9.49 6.18 -38.29
C SER A 683 -8.51 5.01 -38.19
N GLN A 684 -7.30 5.27 -37.69
CA GLN A 684 -6.28 4.26 -37.43
C GLN A 684 -6.75 3.18 -36.43
N PHE A 685 -7.48 3.56 -35.38
CA PHE A 685 -7.80 2.66 -34.27
C PHE A 685 -9.27 2.23 -34.20
N GLU A 686 -10.18 2.96 -34.84
CA GLU A 686 -11.63 2.72 -34.78
C GLU A 686 -12.01 1.30 -35.26
N SER A 687 -11.40 0.82 -36.34
CA SER A 687 -11.66 -0.54 -36.85
C SER A 687 -11.22 -1.63 -35.88
N THR A 688 -10.04 -1.48 -35.28
CA THR A 688 -9.48 -2.40 -34.28
C THR A 688 -10.32 -2.42 -33.00
N LEU A 689 -10.72 -1.24 -32.51
CA LEU A 689 -11.62 -1.10 -31.37
C LEU A 689 -12.95 -1.82 -31.60
N ASN A 690 -13.58 -1.62 -32.77
CA ASN A 690 -14.84 -2.29 -33.12
C ASN A 690 -14.71 -3.82 -33.14
N SER A 691 -13.56 -4.35 -33.58
CA SER A 691 -13.25 -5.78 -33.54
C SER A 691 -13.21 -6.31 -32.10
N PHE A 692 -12.46 -5.63 -31.22
CA PHE A 692 -12.37 -6.04 -29.80
C PHE A 692 -13.69 -5.89 -29.05
N MET A 693 -14.46 -4.82 -29.31
CA MET A 693 -15.81 -4.68 -28.74
C MET A 693 -16.72 -5.84 -29.15
N SER A 694 -16.65 -6.27 -30.42
CA SER A 694 -17.41 -7.45 -30.89
C SER A 694 -17.00 -8.72 -30.13
N LEU A 695 -15.70 -8.95 -29.95
CA LEU A 695 -15.19 -10.09 -29.17
C LEU A 695 -15.62 -10.02 -27.71
N TYR A 696 -15.59 -8.83 -27.10
CA TYR A 696 -16.04 -8.60 -25.73
C TYR A 696 -17.52 -8.98 -25.55
N PHE A 697 -18.40 -8.47 -26.42
CA PHE A 697 -19.83 -8.79 -26.34
C PHE A 697 -20.14 -10.26 -26.62
N GLN A 698 -19.36 -10.93 -27.47
CA GLN A 698 -19.48 -12.37 -27.70
C GLN A 698 -19.07 -13.19 -26.48
N ALA A 699 -18.03 -12.77 -25.74
CA ALA A 699 -17.54 -13.47 -24.56
C ALA A 699 -18.46 -13.31 -23.33
N THR A 700 -19.22 -12.21 -23.25
CA THR A 700 -20.17 -11.93 -22.15
C THR A 700 -21.56 -12.56 -22.32
N ARG A 701 -21.84 -13.21 -23.45
CA ARG A 701 -23.06 -13.99 -23.71
C ARG A 701 -22.83 -15.46 -23.43
#